data_AF-A0A5U8V467-F1
#
_entry.id   AF-A0A5U8V467-F1
#
_cell.length_a   1.000
_cell.length_b   1.000
_cell.length_c   1.000
_cell.angle_alpha   90.00
_cell.angle_beta   90.00
_cell.angle_gamma   90.00
#
_symmetry.space_group_name_H-M   'P 1'
#
loop_
_entity.id
_entity.type
_entity.pdbx_description
1 polymer ?
#
loop_
_entity_poly.entity_id
_entity_poly.type
_entity_poly.pdbx_seq_one_letter_code
_entity_poly.pdbx_strand_id
1 'polypeptide(L)'
;MANLTRRQWLKVGLAVGGMVTFGLSYRDVAKRAIDGLLNGTSGKVTRDRIFGNALIPEAQAQTHWQQNPQQTIAMTQCFGCWTQCGIRARVNADGKVIRIAGNPYHPLSQEHPIDSSVPFSEAMEQLAGESGLDARSTACARGATLLESLYSPLRLLEPMKRVGKRGEGKWQRISFEQLIEEVVEGGDLFGEGHVDGLRAIHAPDTPIDAKHPSFGPKTNQLLVTNTSDEGRDAFLRRFALNSFGSKNFGAHGAYCGLAYRAGSGALMGDLDKNPHVKPDWENVEFALFMGTSPAQSGNPFKRQARQLASARLRENFQYVVVAPALPLSTVLADPRGRWQPVMPGSDSALAMGMIRWIMDNQRYNADYLAIPGVQAMQQAGEQSWTNATHLVIADELPTLAGQHLTLRHLTPDGEETPVVLNTDGELVDASTCRQARLFVTQYVTLADGQRVTVKSGLQRLKEAAEKLSLAQYSEQCGVPEAQIIALAETFTSHGRKAAVISHGGMMAGNGFYNAWSVMMLNALIGNLSLSGGVFVGGGKFNGVSDGPRYNMNSFAGKVKPSGLSIARSKTAYEASEEYRDKIAGGQSPYPAKAPWYPFVAGQLTELLTSALEGYPYPLKAWISNMSNPFYGVPGLRAVAEEKLKDPRRLPLFIAIDAFMNETTALADYIVPDTHN
;
A
#
# COMPACT_ATOMS: atom_id res chain seq x y z
N MET A 1 -49.08 52.09 59.76
CA MET A 1 -48.32 51.98 58.50
C MET A 1 -48.35 53.34 57.80
N ALA A 2 -47.20 53.88 57.43
CA ALA A 2 -47.03 55.28 57.04
C ALA A 2 -47.73 55.66 55.71
N ASN A 3 -48.32 56.86 55.66
CA ASN A 3 -48.92 57.49 54.47
C ASN A 3 -47.82 57.88 53.46
N LEU A 4 -47.37 56.92 52.64
CA LEU A 4 -46.47 57.22 51.52
C LEU A 4 -47.23 57.96 50.41
N THR A 5 -46.70 59.09 49.98
CA THR A 5 -47.22 59.86 48.83
C THR A 5 -47.08 59.06 47.53
N ARG A 6 -47.91 59.37 46.51
CA ARG A 6 -47.87 58.70 45.19
C ARG A 6 -46.46 58.68 44.56
N ARG A 7 -45.66 59.73 44.79
CA ARG A 7 -44.25 59.82 44.35
C ARG A 7 -43.33 58.88 45.13
N GLN A 8 -43.57 58.68 46.42
CA GLN A 8 -42.83 57.70 47.23
C GLN A 8 -43.19 56.27 46.83
N TRP A 9 -44.46 55.99 46.53
CA TRP A 9 -44.89 54.70 45.97
C TRP A 9 -44.23 54.39 44.62
N LEU A 10 -44.12 55.39 43.74
CA LEU A 10 -43.39 55.23 42.47
C LEU A 10 -41.89 54.98 42.70
N LYS A 11 -41.25 55.69 43.63
CA LYS A 11 -39.84 55.45 43.97
C LYS A 11 -39.61 54.07 44.57
N VAL A 12 -40.51 53.60 45.44
CA VAL A 12 -40.47 52.25 46.01
C VAL A 12 -40.69 51.21 44.92
N GLY A 13 -41.69 51.40 44.05
CA GLY A 13 -41.95 50.50 42.92
C GLY A 13 -40.78 50.43 41.93
N LEU A 14 -40.10 51.55 41.68
CA LEU A 14 -38.93 51.60 40.79
C LEU A 14 -37.68 51.00 41.44
N ALA A 15 -37.50 51.18 42.77
CA ALA A 15 -36.43 50.54 43.52
C ALA A 15 -36.64 49.03 43.66
N VAL A 16 -37.86 48.59 43.96
CA VAL A 16 -38.24 47.17 44.05
C VAL A 16 -38.18 46.52 42.67
N GLY A 17 -38.74 47.17 41.65
CA GLY A 17 -38.65 46.71 40.25
C GLY A 17 -37.20 46.59 39.80
N GLY A 18 -36.38 47.61 40.05
CA GLY A 18 -34.94 47.60 39.74
C GLY A 18 -34.16 46.50 40.47
N MET A 19 -34.42 46.29 41.77
CA MET A 19 -33.80 45.20 42.54
C MET A 19 -34.23 43.81 42.06
N VAL A 20 -35.51 43.63 41.69
CA VAL A 20 -36.01 42.37 41.12
C VAL A 20 -35.41 42.12 39.74
N THR A 21 -35.34 43.13 38.87
CA THR A 21 -34.70 43.01 37.55
C THR A 21 -33.21 42.71 37.68
N PHE A 22 -32.50 43.34 38.63
CA PHE A 22 -31.09 43.05 38.93
C PHE A 22 -30.89 41.63 39.49
N GLY A 23 -31.75 41.17 40.40
CA GLY A 23 -31.71 39.79 40.91
C GLY A 23 -31.98 38.75 39.83
N LEU A 24 -32.93 39.02 38.93
CA LEU A 24 -33.24 38.16 37.78
C LEU A 24 -32.12 38.16 36.74
N SER A 25 -31.46 39.29 36.48
CA SER A 25 -30.35 39.36 35.52
C SER A 25 -29.12 38.58 35.99
N TYR A 26 -28.93 38.43 37.30
CA TYR A 26 -27.83 37.65 37.88
C TYR A 26 -28.20 36.20 38.21
N ARG A 27 -29.46 35.77 38.03
CA ARG A 27 -29.90 34.40 38.33
C ARG A 27 -29.08 33.35 37.58
N ASP A 28 -28.89 33.52 36.28
CA ASP A 28 -28.14 32.55 35.47
C ASP A 28 -26.65 32.58 35.77
N VAL A 29 -26.10 33.73 36.15
CA VAL A 29 -24.72 33.88 36.59
C VAL A 29 -24.50 33.20 37.93
N ALA A 30 -25.38 33.44 38.91
CA ALA A 30 -25.35 32.79 40.22
C ALA A 30 -25.56 31.28 40.10
N LYS A 31 -26.49 30.85 39.24
CA LYS A 31 -26.70 29.42 38.95
C LYS A 31 -25.45 28.79 38.34
N ARG A 32 -24.84 29.39 37.32
CA ARG A 32 -23.58 28.90 36.74
C ARG A 32 -22.42 28.92 37.74
N ALA A 33 -22.37 29.90 38.63
CA ALA A 33 -21.37 29.98 39.69
C ALA A 33 -21.54 28.84 40.71
N ILE A 34 -22.77 28.60 41.18
CA ILE A 34 -23.11 27.50 42.10
C ILE A 34 -22.90 26.15 41.42
N ASP A 35 -23.39 25.97 40.19
CA ASP A 35 -23.19 24.75 39.41
C ASP A 35 -21.71 24.50 39.15
N GLY A 36 -20.94 25.56 38.87
CA GLY A 36 -19.49 25.50 38.71
C GLY A 36 -18.75 25.19 40.02
N LEU A 37 -19.28 25.62 41.17
CA LEU A 37 -18.70 25.33 42.49
C LEU A 37 -18.98 23.89 42.94
N LEU A 38 -20.21 23.41 42.71
CA LEU A 38 -20.66 22.08 43.11
C LEU A 38 -20.17 20.99 42.15
N ASN A 39 -20.20 21.28 40.85
CA ASN A 39 -19.94 20.30 39.80
C ASN A 39 -18.68 20.61 39.00
N GLY A 40 -17.89 21.64 39.33
CA GLY A 40 -16.83 22.11 38.45
C GLY A 40 -17.37 22.82 37.20
N THR A 41 -16.58 23.70 36.58
CA THR A 41 -16.99 24.47 35.39
C THR A 41 -17.27 23.62 34.15
N SER A 42 -16.86 22.34 34.16
CA SER A 42 -17.16 21.34 33.13
C SER A 42 -18.39 20.46 33.45
N GLY A 43 -19.05 20.68 34.59
CA GLY A 43 -20.15 19.85 35.08
C GLY A 43 -19.71 18.50 35.68
N LYS A 44 -18.41 18.27 35.86
CA LYS A 44 -17.86 17.18 36.68
C LYS A 44 -16.80 17.69 37.66
N VAL A 45 -16.91 17.29 38.93
CA VAL A 45 -15.89 17.59 39.95
C VAL A 45 -14.55 17.02 39.47
N THR A 46 -13.52 17.86 39.48
CA THR A 46 -12.17 17.47 39.09
C THR A 46 -11.48 16.74 40.23
N ARG A 47 -10.79 15.64 39.93
CA ARG A 47 -10.01 14.85 40.90
C ARG A 47 -8.83 15.64 41.50
N ASP A 48 -8.25 16.55 40.73
CA ASP A 48 -7.15 17.41 41.14
C ASP A 48 -7.37 18.86 40.70
N ARG A 49 -6.93 19.83 41.52
CA ARG A 49 -7.14 21.27 41.26
C ARG A 49 -6.26 21.83 40.12
N ILE A 50 -5.12 21.22 39.83
CA ILE A 50 -4.18 21.62 38.76
C ILE A 50 -4.36 20.72 37.54
N PHE A 51 -4.38 19.40 37.77
CA PHE A 51 -4.39 18.39 36.71
C PHE A 51 -5.80 17.94 36.30
N GLY A 52 -6.83 18.51 36.92
CA GLY A 52 -8.22 18.26 36.58
C GLY A 52 -8.59 16.79 36.75
N ASN A 53 -8.94 16.14 35.65
CA ASN A 53 -9.29 14.72 35.58
C ASN A 53 -8.29 13.89 34.77
N ALA A 54 -7.04 14.34 34.68
CA ALA A 54 -5.97 13.60 34.01
C ALA A 54 -5.85 12.15 34.52
N LEU A 55 -5.36 11.26 33.66
CA LEU A 55 -5.03 9.89 34.05
C LEU A 55 -3.93 9.91 35.10
N ILE A 56 -4.02 9.02 36.09
CA ILE A 56 -2.94 8.79 37.05
C ILE A 56 -1.66 8.46 36.26
N PRO A 57 -0.50 9.04 36.56
CA PRO A 57 0.74 8.74 35.85
C PRO A 57 1.05 7.24 35.78
N GLU A 58 1.68 6.80 34.68
CA GLU A 58 2.07 5.39 34.48
C GLU A 58 3.27 4.97 35.36
N ALA A 59 4.05 5.96 35.83
CA ALA A 59 5.18 5.78 36.73
C ALA A 59 5.58 7.12 37.37
N GLN A 60 6.46 7.05 38.38
CA GLN A 60 7.28 8.15 38.87
C GLN A 60 8.72 7.94 38.40
N ALA A 61 9.41 9.03 38.00
CA ALA A 61 10.78 8.97 37.48
C ALA A 61 11.64 10.15 37.98
N GLN A 62 11.52 10.49 39.26
CA GLN A 62 12.30 11.59 39.86
C GLN A 62 13.78 11.24 40.07
N THR A 63 14.07 9.99 40.41
CA THR A 63 15.44 9.44 40.54
C THR A 63 15.59 8.22 39.64
N HIS A 64 14.71 7.24 39.82
CA HIS A 64 14.62 6.04 38.99
C HIS A 64 13.17 5.77 38.60
N TRP A 65 12.98 4.97 37.55
CA TRP A 65 11.66 4.54 37.10
C TRP A 65 10.99 3.61 38.12
N GLN A 66 9.85 4.06 38.63
CA GLN A 66 8.98 3.29 39.51
C GLN A 66 7.60 3.19 38.85
N GLN A 67 7.31 2.04 38.24
CA GLN A 67 6.04 1.79 37.58
C GLN A 67 4.88 1.85 38.57
N ASN A 68 3.77 2.46 38.15
CA ASN A 68 2.54 2.46 38.92
C ASN A 68 1.94 1.05 38.95
N PRO A 69 1.77 0.40 40.12
CA PRO A 69 1.28 -0.97 40.21
C PRO A 69 -0.18 -1.14 39.78
N GLN A 70 -0.95 -0.04 39.67
CA GLN A 70 -2.33 -0.07 39.19
C GLN A 70 -2.44 -0.08 37.66
N GLN A 71 -1.31 -0.06 36.96
CA GLN A 71 -1.25 -0.03 35.50
C GLN A 71 -0.21 -1.00 34.96
N THR A 72 -0.57 -1.66 33.87
CA THR A 72 0.35 -2.46 33.05
C THR A 72 0.68 -1.68 31.79
N ILE A 73 1.95 -1.71 31.40
CA ILE A 73 2.43 -1.16 30.15
C ILE A 73 2.70 -2.31 29.20
N ALA A 74 2.03 -2.31 28.05
CA ALA A 74 2.23 -3.30 27.00
C ALA A 74 2.81 -2.63 25.75
N MET A 75 3.93 -3.18 25.26
CA MET A 75 4.48 -2.82 23.95
C MET A 75 3.82 -3.71 22.90
N THR A 76 3.15 -3.11 21.93
CA THR A 76 2.43 -3.81 20.86
C THR A 76 2.50 -3.04 19.55
N GLN A 77 1.71 -3.40 18.54
CA GLN A 77 1.64 -2.75 17.24
C GLN A 77 0.27 -2.09 17.02
N CYS A 78 0.27 -1.00 16.26
CA CYS A 78 -0.95 -0.25 15.92
C CYS A 78 -1.57 -0.77 14.64
N PHE A 79 -2.84 -1.19 14.70
CA PHE A 79 -3.62 -1.63 13.53
C PHE A 79 -4.53 -0.55 12.93
N GLY A 80 -4.35 0.73 13.32
CA GLY A 80 -5.08 1.84 12.70
C GLY A 80 -4.71 2.08 11.23
N CYS A 81 -3.56 1.59 10.77
CA CYS A 81 -3.15 1.60 9.36
C CYS A 81 -2.17 0.46 9.08
N TRP A 82 -1.84 0.26 7.80
CA TRP A 82 -0.97 -0.83 7.36
C TRP A 82 0.53 -0.60 7.56
N THR A 83 0.94 0.50 8.20
CA THR A 83 2.35 0.66 8.60
C THR A 83 2.70 -0.11 9.87
N GLN A 84 1.73 -0.48 10.71
CA GLN A 84 1.98 -1.29 11.92
C GLN A 84 3.06 -0.69 12.84
N CYS A 85 3.02 0.63 13.04
CA CYS A 85 3.94 1.29 13.97
C CYS A 85 3.78 0.71 15.39
N GLY A 86 4.90 0.42 16.06
CA GLY A 86 4.86 0.01 17.46
C GLY A 86 4.25 1.09 18.37
N ILE A 87 3.39 0.68 19.29
CA ILE A 87 2.75 1.53 20.29
C ILE A 87 2.96 0.99 21.70
N ARG A 88 2.85 1.89 22.66
CA ARG A 88 2.82 1.61 24.09
C ARG A 88 1.40 1.80 24.60
N ALA A 89 0.74 0.71 24.98
CA ALA A 89 -0.59 0.73 25.57
C ALA A 89 -0.49 0.71 27.09
N ARG A 90 -1.21 1.61 27.75
CA ARG A 90 -1.40 1.61 29.20
C ARG A 90 -2.73 0.94 29.50
N VAL A 91 -2.71 -0.08 30.36
CA VAL A 91 -3.87 -0.88 30.76
C VAL A 91 -4.08 -0.69 32.26
N ASN A 92 -5.30 -0.42 32.70
CA ASN A 92 -5.62 -0.31 34.13
C ASN A 92 -5.80 -1.70 34.78
N ALA A 93 -5.99 -1.72 36.10
CA ALA A 93 -6.23 -2.95 36.86
C ALA A 93 -7.46 -3.75 36.40
N ASP A 94 -8.45 -3.12 35.77
CA ASP A 94 -9.65 -3.77 35.23
C ASP A 94 -9.42 -4.38 33.83
N GLY A 95 -8.19 -4.35 33.30
CA GLY A 95 -7.86 -4.83 31.96
C GLY A 95 -8.27 -3.88 30.84
N LYS A 96 -8.68 -2.64 31.13
CA LYS A 96 -9.05 -1.64 30.11
C LYS A 96 -7.83 -0.85 29.66
N VAL A 97 -7.66 -0.71 28.35
CA VAL A 97 -6.70 0.24 27.79
C VAL A 97 -7.19 1.64 28.13
N ILE A 98 -6.31 2.50 28.63
CA ILE A 98 -6.63 3.87 29.06
C ILE A 98 -5.85 4.93 28.29
N ARG A 99 -4.73 4.56 27.65
CA ARG A 99 -3.92 5.48 26.83
C ARG A 99 -3.03 4.71 25.86
N ILE A 100 -2.83 5.29 24.68
CA ILE A 100 -1.88 4.82 23.67
C ILE A 100 -0.81 5.90 23.46
N ALA A 101 0.46 5.49 23.47
CA ALA A 101 1.64 6.29 23.13
C ALA A 101 2.52 5.55 22.11
N GLY A 102 3.65 6.14 21.68
CA GLY A 102 4.58 5.46 20.79
C GLY A 102 5.50 4.50 21.54
N ASN A 103 5.86 3.37 20.91
CA ASN A 103 6.87 2.46 21.41
C ASN A 103 8.28 3.00 21.05
N PRO A 104 9.18 3.24 22.02
CA PRO A 104 10.52 3.78 21.75
C PRO A 104 11.49 2.75 21.14
N TYR A 105 11.22 1.46 21.29
CA TYR A 105 12.04 0.37 20.74
C TYR A 105 11.75 0.09 19.26
N HIS A 106 10.63 0.56 18.73
CA HIS A 106 10.13 0.10 17.45
C HIS A 106 10.62 0.97 16.28
N PRO A 107 11.28 0.42 15.24
CA PRO A 107 11.92 1.19 14.17
C PRO A 107 10.95 1.95 13.26
N LEU A 108 9.68 1.54 13.19
CA LEU A 108 8.63 2.30 12.49
C LEU A 108 7.99 3.40 13.35
N SER A 109 8.28 3.39 14.64
CA SER A 109 7.73 4.33 15.62
C SER A 109 8.77 5.37 16.03
N GLN A 110 10.05 5.02 15.98
CA GLN A 110 11.14 5.91 16.30
C GLN A 110 12.23 5.86 15.22
N GLU A 111 12.83 7.01 14.91
CA GLU A 111 13.92 7.15 13.94
C GLU A 111 15.22 6.53 14.48
N HIS A 112 15.57 6.87 15.72
CA HIS A 112 16.65 6.26 16.50
C HIS A 112 16.05 5.39 17.60
N PRO A 113 15.55 4.17 17.28
CA PRO A 113 14.91 3.32 18.28
C PRO A 113 15.91 2.94 19.39
N ILE A 114 15.43 2.86 20.62
CA ILE A 114 16.21 2.32 21.74
C ILE A 114 16.52 0.85 21.41
N ASP A 115 17.76 0.42 21.64
CA ASP A 115 18.15 -0.97 21.44
C ASP A 115 17.31 -1.90 22.34
N SER A 116 16.80 -2.99 21.77
CA SER A 116 15.94 -3.93 22.49
C SER A 116 16.62 -4.64 23.67
N SER A 117 17.95 -4.60 23.75
CA SER A 117 18.72 -5.10 24.89
C SER A 117 18.69 -4.18 26.11
N VAL A 118 18.34 -2.89 25.94
CA VAL A 118 18.26 -1.94 27.06
C VAL A 118 17.09 -2.32 27.97
N PRO A 119 17.33 -2.49 29.29
CA PRO A 119 16.29 -2.81 30.26
C PRO A 119 15.10 -1.84 30.20
N PHE A 120 13.89 -2.38 30.39
CA PHE A 120 12.65 -1.61 30.28
C PHE A 120 12.64 -0.34 31.15
N SER A 121 13.06 -0.45 32.41
CA SER A 121 13.11 0.70 33.33
C SER A 121 14.02 1.80 32.83
N GLU A 122 15.24 1.48 32.40
CA GLU A 122 16.22 2.44 31.88
C GLU A 122 15.70 3.13 30.61
N ALA A 123 15.09 2.37 29.69
CA ALA A 123 14.49 2.95 28.50
C ALA A 123 13.32 3.89 28.82
N MET A 124 12.53 3.59 29.85
CA MET A 124 11.44 4.47 30.28
C MET A 124 11.94 5.73 31.00
N GLU A 125 13.05 5.66 31.74
CA GLU A 125 13.70 6.84 32.36
C GLU A 125 14.10 7.87 31.30
N GLN A 126 14.63 7.41 30.16
CA GLN A 126 15.00 8.29 29.04
C GLN A 126 13.82 9.09 28.46
N LEU A 127 12.58 8.67 28.73
CA LEU A 127 11.37 9.35 28.26
C LEU A 127 10.86 10.40 29.24
N ALA A 128 11.32 10.37 30.49
CA ALA A 128 10.86 11.21 31.58
C ALA A 128 11.68 12.50 31.70
N GLY A 129 11.18 13.43 32.53
CA GLY A 129 11.88 14.67 32.88
C GLY A 129 12.23 15.56 31.69
N GLU A 130 13.37 16.23 31.79
CA GLU A 130 13.92 17.16 30.78
C GLU A 130 14.97 16.50 29.87
N SER A 131 14.95 15.17 29.73
CA SER A 131 15.89 14.37 28.91
C SER A 131 15.77 14.61 27.39
N GLY A 132 15.05 15.66 26.96
CA GLY A 132 14.82 15.99 25.56
C GLY A 132 13.71 15.17 24.89
N LEU A 133 13.62 15.30 23.56
CA LEU A 133 12.60 14.65 22.72
C LEU A 133 13.14 13.44 21.95
N ASP A 134 14.45 13.22 21.94
CA ASP A 134 15.11 12.25 21.06
C ASP A 134 14.68 10.81 21.35
N ALA A 135 14.55 10.43 22.63
CA ALA A 135 14.04 9.11 23.01
C ALA A 135 12.51 8.99 22.87
N ARG A 136 11.77 10.10 22.77
CA ARG A 136 10.30 10.12 22.83
C ARG A 136 9.64 9.64 21.53
N SER A 137 8.89 8.55 21.64
CA SER A 137 8.03 8.03 20.57
C SER A 137 6.57 8.45 20.76
N THR A 138 5.91 8.92 19.70
CA THR A 138 4.52 9.42 19.72
C THR A 138 3.60 8.58 18.84
N ALA A 139 2.37 8.29 19.24
CA ALA A 139 1.42 7.71 18.28
C ALA A 139 1.01 8.77 17.24
N CYS A 140 0.72 8.37 15.99
CA CYS A 140 0.06 9.28 15.05
C CYS A 140 -1.39 9.55 15.52
N ALA A 141 -2.05 10.57 14.99
CA ALA A 141 -3.42 10.93 15.41
C ALA A 141 -4.37 9.71 15.38
N ARG A 142 -4.36 8.95 14.28
CA ARG A 142 -5.17 7.73 14.14
C ARG A 142 -4.81 6.64 15.16
N GLY A 143 -3.52 6.44 15.43
CA GLY A 143 -3.08 5.47 16.41
C GLY A 143 -3.43 5.87 17.85
N ALA A 144 -3.40 7.17 18.15
CA ALA A 144 -3.76 7.71 19.45
C ALA A 144 -5.27 7.57 19.74
N THR A 145 -6.12 7.68 18.71
CA THR A 145 -7.58 7.56 18.81
C THR A 145 -8.10 6.13 18.64
N LEU A 146 -7.24 5.16 18.30
CA LEU A 146 -7.62 3.74 18.13
C LEU A 146 -8.25 3.13 19.40
N LEU A 147 -7.97 3.74 20.56
CA LEU A 147 -8.62 3.44 21.82
C LEU A 147 -10.15 3.57 21.76
N GLU A 148 -10.65 4.57 21.05
CA GLU A 148 -12.09 4.83 20.91
C GLU A 148 -12.76 3.71 20.10
N SER A 149 -12.09 3.19 19.07
CA SER A 149 -12.57 2.05 18.29
C SER A 149 -12.73 0.79 19.15
N LEU A 150 -11.79 0.52 20.07
CA LEU A 150 -11.84 -0.67 20.92
C LEU A 150 -13.15 -0.77 21.73
N TYR A 151 -13.66 0.38 22.18
CA TYR A 151 -14.86 0.52 23.01
C TYR A 151 -16.06 1.11 22.29
N SER A 152 -16.00 1.21 20.96
CA SER A 152 -17.08 1.77 20.16
C SER A 152 -18.35 0.92 20.28
N PRO A 153 -19.54 1.54 20.46
CA PRO A 153 -20.80 0.81 20.48
C PRO A 153 -21.17 0.23 19.10
N LEU A 154 -20.48 0.65 18.04
CA LEU A 154 -20.67 0.13 16.67
C LEU A 154 -19.87 -1.14 16.40
N ARG A 155 -19.05 -1.58 17.36
CA ARG A 155 -18.22 -2.77 17.21
C ARG A 155 -19.07 -4.03 17.18
N LEU A 156 -18.76 -4.92 16.25
CA LEU A 156 -19.37 -6.24 16.16
C LEU A 156 -18.74 -7.16 17.21
N LEU A 157 -19.57 -7.73 18.08
CA LEU A 157 -19.12 -8.57 19.20
C LEU A 157 -19.64 -10.01 19.12
N GLU A 158 -20.62 -10.26 18.26
CA GLU A 158 -21.29 -11.55 18.12
C GLU A 158 -21.46 -11.87 16.63
N PRO A 159 -21.43 -13.16 16.25
CA PRO A 159 -21.79 -13.58 14.91
C PRO A 159 -23.18 -13.09 14.50
N MET A 160 -23.32 -12.62 13.26
CA MET A 160 -24.58 -12.14 12.72
C MET A 160 -24.93 -12.88 11.44
N LYS A 161 -26.21 -13.21 11.27
CA LYS A 161 -26.83 -13.79 10.08
C LYS A 161 -27.86 -12.82 9.53
N ARG A 162 -27.92 -12.65 8.20
CA ARG A 162 -29.00 -11.87 7.60
C ARG A 162 -30.34 -12.58 7.72
N VAL A 163 -31.41 -11.83 7.95
CA VAL A 163 -32.80 -12.35 8.01
C VAL A 163 -33.74 -11.70 7.00
N GLY A 164 -33.18 -10.95 6.05
CA GLY A 164 -33.87 -10.43 4.86
C GLY A 164 -32.99 -10.61 3.63
N LYS A 165 -33.37 -10.00 2.50
CA LYS A 165 -32.53 -10.01 1.31
C LYS A 165 -31.20 -9.30 1.58
N ARG A 166 -30.14 -9.69 0.84
CA ARG A 166 -28.84 -9.00 0.92
C ARG A 166 -28.99 -7.50 0.72
N GLY A 167 -28.42 -6.72 1.64
CA GLY A 167 -28.49 -5.26 1.63
C GLY A 167 -29.74 -4.64 2.27
N GLU A 168 -30.68 -5.43 2.80
CA GLU A 168 -31.81 -4.88 3.58
C GLU A 168 -31.42 -4.40 4.99
N GLY A 169 -30.21 -4.73 5.46
CA GLY A 169 -29.72 -4.33 6.78
C GLY A 169 -30.43 -5.01 7.95
N LYS A 170 -31.09 -6.15 7.72
CA LYS A 170 -31.80 -6.92 8.76
C LYS A 170 -30.95 -8.09 9.22
N TRP A 171 -30.60 -8.10 10.50
CA TRP A 171 -29.64 -9.04 11.09
C TRP A 171 -30.20 -9.72 12.35
N GLN A 172 -29.79 -10.96 12.54
CA GLN A 172 -30.00 -11.74 13.76
C GLN A 172 -28.64 -12.17 14.32
N ARG A 173 -28.48 -12.07 15.63
CA ARG A 173 -27.33 -12.63 16.35
C ARG A 173 -27.48 -14.13 16.45
N ILE A 174 -26.42 -14.87 16.15
CA ILE A 174 -26.36 -16.33 16.22
C ILE A 174 -25.12 -16.77 17.00
N SER A 175 -25.09 -18.03 17.43
CA SER A 175 -23.87 -18.58 18.06
C SER A 175 -22.80 -18.89 17.02
N PHE A 176 -21.55 -19.06 17.47
CA PHE A 176 -20.47 -19.51 16.59
C PHE A 176 -20.72 -20.92 16.06
N GLU A 177 -21.30 -21.79 16.89
CA GLU A 177 -21.64 -23.17 16.51
C GLU A 177 -22.63 -23.19 15.36
N GLN A 178 -23.71 -22.40 15.45
CA GLN A 178 -24.68 -22.27 14.37
C GLN A 178 -24.05 -21.69 13.11
N LEU A 179 -23.22 -20.64 13.22
CA LEU A 179 -22.54 -20.06 12.06
C LEU A 179 -21.67 -21.10 11.35
N ILE A 180 -20.89 -21.86 12.11
CA ILE A 180 -19.98 -22.87 11.56
C ILE A 180 -20.79 -23.98 10.87
N GLU A 181 -21.82 -24.49 11.52
CA GLU A 181 -22.69 -25.52 10.94
C GLU A 181 -23.32 -25.05 9.63
N GLU A 182 -23.95 -23.88 9.61
CA GLU A 182 -24.63 -23.36 8.43
C GLU A 182 -23.65 -23.05 7.27
N VAL A 183 -22.48 -22.48 7.56
CA VAL A 183 -21.46 -22.16 6.53
C VAL A 183 -20.81 -23.42 5.97
N VAL A 184 -20.57 -24.44 6.80
CA VAL A 184 -19.89 -25.66 6.38
C VAL A 184 -20.83 -26.60 5.64
N GLU A 185 -22.04 -26.82 6.16
CA GLU A 185 -22.97 -27.80 5.61
C GLU A 185 -23.86 -27.22 4.48
N GLY A 186 -24.19 -25.93 4.53
CA GLY A 186 -25.08 -25.31 3.55
C GLY A 186 -26.56 -25.66 3.78
N GLY A 187 -27.38 -25.56 2.72
CA GLY A 187 -28.82 -25.78 2.78
C GLY A 187 -29.64 -24.57 2.31
N ASP A 188 -30.95 -24.56 2.59
CA ASP A 188 -31.80 -23.37 2.36
C ASP A 188 -31.70 -22.42 3.55
N LEU A 189 -30.57 -21.73 3.64
CA LEU A 189 -30.18 -20.95 4.81
C LEU A 189 -30.99 -19.66 4.99
N PHE A 190 -31.60 -19.16 3.91
CA PHE A 190 -32.23 -17.83 3.83
C PHE A 190 -33.64 -17.81 3.23
N GLY A 191 -34.21 -18.99 2.90
CA GLY A 191 -35.51 -19.08 2.21
C GLY A 191 -35.45 -18.63 0.74
N GLU A 192 -34.28 -18.72 0.12
CA GLU A 192 -33.99 -18.27 -1.24
C GLU A 192 -33.48 -19.42 -2.13
N GLY A 193 -33.50 -20.66 -1.61
CA GLY A 193 -33.04 -21.86 -2.29
C GLY A 193 -31.75 -22.42 -1.70
N HIS A 194 -31.31 -23.54 -2.26
CA HIS A 194 -30.14 -24.27 -1.75
C HIS A 194 -28.83 -23.49 -1.97
N VAL A 195 -28.03 -23.41 -0.91
CA VAL A 195 -26.67 -22.86 -0.90
C VAL A 195 -25.70 -24.00 -0.58
N ASP A 196 -24.73 -24.23 -1.46
CA ASP A 196 -23.64 -25.17 -1.18
C ASP A 196 -22.77 -24.63 -0.04
N GLY A 197 -22.63 -25.41 1.04
CA GLY A 197 -21.69 -25.11 2.11
C GLY A 197 -20.24 -25.38 1.72
N LEU A 198 -19.30 -24.93 2.55
CA LEU A 198 -17.86 -25.12 2.31
C LEU A 198 -17.47 -26.60 2.14
N ARG A 199 -18.18 -27.53 2.78
CA ARG A 199 -17.96 -28.98 2.62
C ARG A 199 -18.23 -29.46 1.20
N ALA A 200 -19.32 -28.99 0.58
CA ALA A 200 -19.68 -29.35 -0.80
C ALA A 200 -18.73 -28.70 -1.83
N ILE A 201 -18.18 -27.53 -1.50
CA ILE A 201 -17.23 -26.80 -2.35
C ILE A 201 -15.82 -27.43 -2.26
N HIS A 202 -15.44 -27.97 -1.10
CA HIS A 202 -14.15 -28.65 -0.88
C HIS A 202 -14.10 -30.01 -1.58
N ALA A 203 -13.85 -29.99 -2.88
CA ALA A 203 -13.75 -31.18 -3.72
C ALA A 203 -12.49 -31.08 -4.62
N PRO A 204 -11.29 -31.33 -4.05
CA PRO A 204 -10.00 -31.11 -4.73
C PRO A 204 -9.77 -32.03 -5.94
N ASP A 205 -10.49 -33.15 -6.01
CA ASP A 205 -10.36 -34.14 -7.08
C ASP A 205 -11.49 -34.06 -8.13
N THR A 206 -12.43 -33.14 -7.95
CA THR A 206 -13.56 -32.97 -8.89
C THR A 206 -13.35 -31.72 -9.74
N PRO A 207 -13.22 -31.82 -11.07
CA PRO A 207 -13.09 -30.64 -11.92
C PRO A 207 -14.35 -29.76 -11.84
N ILE A 208 -14.18 -28.44 -11.98
CA ILE A 208 -15.31 -27.50 -12.13
C ILE A 208 -16.13 -27.87 -13.36
N ASP A 209 -15.44 -28.08 -14.48
CA ASP A 209 -16.01 -28.47 -15.76
C ASP A 209 -15.11 -29.52 -16.41
N ALA A 210 -15.66 -30.68 -16.73
CA ALA A 210 -14.94 -31.77 -17.37
C ALA A 210 -14.48 -31.42 -18.80
N LYS A 211 -15.13 -30.46 -19.47
CA LYS A 211 -14.73 -29.97 -20.80
C LYS A 211 -13.60 -28.96 -20.73
N HIS A 212 -13.44 -28.30 -19.57
CA HIS A 212 -12.43 -27.26 -19.35
C HIS A 212 -11.55 -27.59 -18.14
N PRO A 213 -10.73 -28.67 -18.23
CA PRO A 213 -9.89 -29.11 -17.12
C PRO A 213 -8.89 -28.04 -16.67
N SER A 214 -8.53 -27.09 -17.54
CA SER A 214 -7.67 -25.94 -17.18
C SER A 214 -8.23 -25.06 -16.05
N PHE A 215 -9.55 -25.07 -15.82
CA PHE A 215 -10.19 -24.32 -14.73
C PHE A 215 -9.85 -24.88 -13.35
N GLY A 216 -9.45 -26.15 -13.28
CA GLY A 216 -9.09 -26.84 -12.05
C GLY A 216 -10.29 -27.36 -11.26
N PRO A 217 -10.08 -27.72 -9.98
CA PRO A 217 -11.08 -28.40 -9.17
C PRO A 217 -12.16 -27.46 -8.62
N LYS A 218 -13.30 -28.02 -8.21
CA LYS A 218 -14.44 -27.30 -7.60
C LYS A 218 -14.05 -26.47 -6.39
N THR A 219 -12.98 -26.85 -5.71
CA THR A 219 -12.34 -26.05 -4.66
C THR A 219 -12.04 -24.60 -5.10
N ASN A 220 -11.71 -24.36 -6.37
CA ASN A 220 -11.49 -23.02 -6.91
C ASN A 220 -12.77 -22.14 -6.89
N GLN A 221 -13.95 -22.71 -6.63
CA GLN A 221 -15.20 -21.95 -6.48
C GLN A 221 -15.30 -21.19 -5.13
N LEU A 222 -14.29 -21.28 -4.26
CA LEU A 222 -14.11 -20.42 -3.09
C LEU A 222 -13.14 -19.26 -3.40
N LEU A 223 -13.59 -18.02 -3.21
CA LEU A 223 -12.71 -16.85 -3.12
C LEU A 223 -12.43 -16.51 -1.66
N VAL A 224 -11.17 -16.25 -1.34
CA VAL A 224 -10.78 -15.67 -0.05
C VAL A 224 -10.07 -14.35 -0.28
N THR A 225 -10.46 -13.30 0.42
CA THR A 225 -9.82 -11.98 0.30
C THR A 225 -9.39 -11.48 1.66
N ASN A 226 -8.18 -10.93 1.72
CA ASN A 226 -7.64 -10.34 2.92
C ASN A 226 -7.04 -8.96 2.64
N THR A 227 -7.22 -8.02 3.55
CA THR A 227 -6.50 -6.74 3.49
C THR A 227 -5.37 -6.68 4.53
N SER A 228 -5.29 -7.63 5.47
CA SER A 228 -4.19 -7.69 6.43
C SER A 228 -2.84 -8.09 5.82
N ASP A 229 -1.77 -7.50 6.34
CA ASP A 229 -0.36 -7.81 6.00
C ASP A 229 0.42 -8.15 7.29
N GLU A 230 -0.23 -8.89 8.19
CA GLU A 230 0.36 -9.40 9.43
C GLU A 230 0.16 -10.93 9.54
N GLY A 231 0.51 -11.52 10.68
CA GLY A 231 0.50 -12.97 10.89
C GLY A 231 -0.79 -13.69 10.47
N ARG A 232 -1.98 -13.08 10.62
CA ARG A 232 -3.26 -13.70 10.18
C ARG A 232 -3.34 -13.87 8.67
N ASP A 233 -2.66 -13.06 7.86
CA ASP A 233 -2.59 -13.26 6.41
C ASP A 233 -2.00 -14.63 6.08
N ALA A 234 -0.97 -15.05 6.81
CA ALA A 234 -0.37 -16.36 6.62
C ALA A 234 -1.32 -17.51 7.00
N PHE A 235 -2.12 -17.34 8.06
CA PHE A 235 -3.14 -18.31 8.43
C PHE A 235 -4.27 -18.38 7.39
N LEU A 236 -4.74 -17.24 6.90
CA LEU A 236 -5.77 -17.17 5.87
C LEU A 236 -5.29 -17.75 4.54
N ARG A 237 -4.05 -17.46 4.12
CA ARG A 237 -3.43 -18.08 2.95
C ARG A 237 -3.27 -19.57 3.12
N ARG A 238 -2.80 -20.02 4.29
CA ARG A 238 -2.69 -21.44 4.60
C ARG A 238 -4.04 -22.13 4.49
N PHE A 239 -5.09 -21.55 5.06
CA PHE A 239 -6.45 -22.06 4.93
C PHE A 239 -6.88 -22.10 3.45
N ALA A 240 -6.88 -20.96 2.76
CA ALA A 240 -7.44 -20.84 1.41
C ALA A 240 -6.67 -21.66 0.37
N LEU A 241 -5.34 -21.52 0.35
CA LEU A 241 -4.47 -22.11 -0.66
C LEU A 241 -4.08 -23.54 -0.30
N ASN A 242 -3.75 -23.82 0.96
CA ASN A 242 -3.06 -25.06 1.30
C ASN A 242 -3.93 -26.09 2.00
N SER A 243 -4.95 -25.67 2.75
CA SER A 243 -5.89 -26.59 3.40
C SER A 243 -7.12 -26.83 2.53
N PHE A 244 -7.74 -25.75 2.05
CA PHE A 244 -8.91 -25.82 1.18
C PHE A 244 -8.48 -26.17 -0.25
N GLY A 245 -7.44 -25.51 -0.77
CA GLY A 245 -6.85 -25.80 -2.08
C GLY A 245 -7.25 -24.83 -3.21
N SER A 246 -7.87 -23.69 -2.88
CA SER A 246 -8.34 -22.74 -3.89
C SER A 246 -7.18 -21.94 -4.47
N LYS A 247 -7.21 -21.70 -5.79
CA LYS A 247 -6.35 -20.73 -6.48
C LYS A 247 -6.75 -19.27 -6.24
N ASN A 248 -7.96 -19.03 -5.75
CA ASN A 248 -8.57 -17.70 -5.71
C ASN A 248 -8.36 -17.04 -4.34
N PHE A 249 -7.20 -16.39 -4.20
CA PHE A 249 -6.87 -15.55 -3.07
C PHE A 249 -6.56 -14.12 -3.52
N GLY A 250 -7.27 -13.14 -2.96
CA GLY A 250 -7.05 -11.72 -3.23
C GLY A 250 -6.44 -10.99 -2.04
N ALA A 251 -5.48 -10.11 -2.30
CA ALA A 251 -4.87 -9.25 -1.27
C ALA A 251 -5.02 -7.76 -1.63
N HIS A 252 -4.93 -6.87 -0.63
CA HIS A 252 -5.09 -5.42 -0.84
C HIS A 252 -4.07 -4.79 -1.79
N GLY A 253 -2.90 -5.41 -1.97
CA GLY A 253 -1.82 -4.90 -2.81
C GLY A 253 -2.28 -4.57 -4.25
N ALA A 254 -3.24 -5.32 -4.78
CA ALA A 254 -3.78 -5.17 -6.13
C ALA A 254 -4.30 -3.76 -6.46
N TYR A 255 -5.06 -3.15 -5.55
CA TYR A 255 -5.63 -1.81 -5.76
C TYR A 255 -4.92 -0.72 -4.94
N CYS A 256 -4.12 -1.10 -3.93
CA CYS A 256 -3.39 -0.14 -3.09
C CYS A 256 -2.05 0.31 -3.69
N GLY A 257 -1.37 -0.56 -4.45
CA GLY A 257 0.00 -0.26 -4.89
C GLY A 257 0.51 -1.01 -6.12
N LEU A 258 -0.26 -1.92 -6.71
CA LEU A 258 0.32 -2.83 -7.70
C LEU A 258 0.75 -2.14 -9.00
N ALA A 259 0.02 -1.17 -9.51
CA ALA A 259 0.41 -0.46 -10.74
C ALA A 259 1.80 0.19 -10.57
N TYR A 260 2.01 0.89 -9.46
CA TYR A 260 3.31 1.43 -9.06
C TYR A 260 4.38 0.35 -8.92
N ARG A 261 4.08 -0.69 -8.12
CA ARG A 261 5.02 -1.76 -7.80
C ARG A 261 5.42 -2.56 -9.03
N ALA A 262 4.50 -2.80 -9.96
CA ALA A 262 4.77 -3.48 -11.23
C ALA A 262 5.68 -2.65 -12.14
N GLY A 263 5.46 -1.34 -12.25
CA GLY A 263 6.35 -0.46 -13.02
C GLY A 263 7.77 -0.38 -12.41
N SER A 264 7.85 -0.28 -11.08
CA SER A 264 9.12 -0.34 -10.35
C SER A 264 9.80 -1.71 -10.51
N GLY A 265 9.05 -2.80 -10.41
CA GLY A 265 9.56 -4.16 -10.61
C GLY A 265 10.03 -4.42 -12.02
N ALA A 266 9.38 -3.84 -13.03
CA ALA A 266 9.83 -3.89 -14.42
C ALA A 266 11.21 -3.23 -14.60
N LEU A 267 11.43 -2.05 -14.00
CA LEU A 267 12.74 -1.40 -14.05
C LEU A 267 13.82 -2.26 -13.36
N MET A 268 13.49 -2.80 -12.18
CA MET A 268 14.43 -3.56 -11.36
C MET A 268 14.65 -5.00 -11.85
N GLY A 269 13.96 -5.43 -12.91
CA GLY A 269 14.05 -6.80 -13.42
C GLY A 269 13.45 -7.88 -12.51
N ASP A 270 12.47 -7.53 -11.66
CA ASP A 270 11.82 -8.47 -10.73
C ASP A 270 10.30 -8.19 -10.60
N LEU A 271 9.53 -8.65 -11.58
CA LEU A 271 8.05 -8.55 -11.62
C LEU A 271 7.34 -9.51 -10.65
N ASP A 272 8.07 -10.43 -10.03
CA ASP A 272 7.50 -11.36 -9.06
C ASP A 272 7.51 -10.75 -7.66
N LYS A 273 8.62 -10.15 -7.24
CA LYS A 273 8.72 -9.46 -5.95
C LYS A 273 8.25 -8.03 -6.01
N ASN A 274 8.20 -7.43 -7.21
CA ASN A 274 7.82 -6.04 -7.45
C ASN A 274 8.51 -5.07 -6.46
N PRO A 275 9.87 -5.06 -6.44
CA PRO A 275 10.65 -4.25 -5.54
C PRO A 275 10.37 -2.77 -5.76
N HIS A 276 10.56 -1.99 -4.72
CA HIS A 276 10.45 -0.55 -4.74
C HIS A 276 11.50 0.05 -3.81
N VAL A 277 11.65 1.38 -3.88
CA VAL A 277 12.79 2.06 -3.28
C VAL A 277 12.41 3.08 -2.22
N LYS A 278 13.36 3.38 -1.34
CA LYS A 278 13.30 4.47 -0.35
C LYS A 278 14.59 5.27 -0.38
N PRO A 279 14.56 6.59 -0.13
CA PRO A 279 15.78 7.37 -0.14
C PRO A 279 16.60 7.03 1.10
N ASP A 280 17.91 7.14 0.98
CA ASP A 280 18.80 7.20 2.13
C ASP A 280 18.68 8.55 2.84
N TRP A 281 17.67 8.65 3.71
CA TRP A 281 17.31 9.89 4.40
C TRP A 281 18.48 10.55 5.15
N GLU A 282 19.47 9.78 5.60
CA GLU A 282 20.61 10.29 6.36
C GLU A 282 21.60 11.04 5.45
N ASN A 283 21.76 10.60 4.20
CA ASN A 283 22.81 11.08 3.30
C ASN A 283 22.30 11.72 2.01
N VAL A 284 21.02 11.60 1.69
CA VAL A 284 20.42 12.19 0.47
C VAL A 284 20.56 13.70 0.49
N GLU A 285 20.94 14.31 -0.63
CA GLU A 285 21.07 15.76 -0.79
C GLU A 285 19.90 16.34 -1.58
N PHE A 286 19.37 15.59 -2.56
CA PHE A 286 18.17 15.99 -3.30
C PHE A 286 17.17 14.84 -3.41
N ALA A 287 15.92 15.07 -2.99
CA ALA A 287 14.85 14.08 -3.12
C ALA A 287 13.67 14.59 -3.97
N LEU A 288 13.35 13.90 -5.06
CA LEU A 288 12.18 14.15 -5.88
C LEU A 288 11.08 13.14 -5.56
N PHE A 289 10.01 13.60 -4.92
CA PHE A 289 8.86 12.78 -4.57
C PHE A 289 7.75 12.96 -5.62
N MET A 290 7.53 11.95 -6.47
CA MET A 290 6.51 11.99 -7.53
C MET A 290 5.29 11.16 -7.14
N GLY A 291 4.11 11.77 -7.10
CA GLY A 291 2.88 11.06 -6.70
C GLY A 291 2.94 10.53 -5.26
N THR A 292 3.78 11.12 -4.41
CA THR A 292 3.86 10.81 -2.98
C THR A 292 4.37 12.05 -2.26
N SER A 293 3.98 12.25 -1.01
CA SER A 293 4.47 13.35 -0.21
C SER A 293 4.94 12.81 1.14
N PRO A 294 6.24 12.95 1.48
CA PRO A 294 6.70 12.55 2.80
C PRO A 294 5.90 13.32 3.86
N ALA A 295 5.61 12.65 4.99
CA ALA A 295 4.70 13.09 6.06
C ALA A 295 3.18 13.04 5.81
N GLN A 296 2.70 12.88 4.57
CA GLN A 296 1.26 12.75 4.29
C GLN A 296 0.92 11.40 3.67
N SER A 297 1.73 10.93 2.72
CA SER A 297 1.54 9.69 1.98
C SER A 297 2.84 8.90 1.83
N GLY A 298 2.71 7.65 1.36
CA GLY A 298 3.82 6.70 1.25
C GLY A 298 4.00 5.83 2.49
N ASN A 299 4.58 4.64 2.33
CA ASN A 299 4.77 3.67 3.40
C ASN A 299 6.26 3.56 3.78
N PRO A 300 6.69 3.72 5.04
CA PRO A 300 5.94 4.04 6.27
C PRO A 300 5.71 5.55 6.50
N PHE A 301 4.48 5.97 6.84
CA PHE A 301 4.12 7.40 6.95
C PHE A 301 4.83 8.13 8.08
N LYS A 302 4.69 7.62 9.32
CA LYS A 302 5.20 8.26 10.54
C LYS A 302 6.72 8.37 10.53
N ARG A 303 7.42 7.29 10.14
CA ARG A 303 8.89 7.26 10.11
C ARG A 303 9.42 8.25 9.08
N GLN A 304 8.90 8.24 7.85
CA GLN A 304 9.31 9.20 6.81
C GLN A 304 9.00 10.65 7.20
N ALA A 305 7.93 10.90 7.98
CA ALA A 305 7.64 12.23 8.49
C ALA A 305 8.74 12.75 9.43
N ARG A 306 9.24 11.89 10.34
CA ARG A 306 10.35 12.22 11.25
C ARG A 306 11.65 12.39 10.48
N GLN A 307 11.97 11.45 9.60
CA GLN A 307 13.16 11.51 8.75
C GLN A 307 13.19 12.76 7.86
N LEU A 308 12.04 13.20 7.33
CA LEU A 308 11.94 14.47 6.62
C LEU A 308 12.24 15.66 7.54
N ALA A 309 11.68 15.68 8.76
CA ALA A 309 11.94 16.75 9.71
C ALA A 309 13.44 16.83 10.09
N SER A 310 14.07 15.69 10.34
CA SER A 310 15.51 15.57 10.61
C SER A 310 16.35 15.99 9.40
N ALA A 311 15.99 15.54 8.19
CA ALA A 311 16.71 15.87 6.96
C ALA A 311 16.69 17.39 6.66
N ARG A 312 15.59 18.09 6.98
CA ARG A 312 15.47 19.55 6.82
C ARG A 312 16.41 20.34 7.73
N LEU A 313 17.00 19.75 8.76
CA LEU A 313 18.01 20.43 9.58
C LEU A 313 19.35 20.58 8.84
N ARG A 314 19.60 19.75 7.81
CA ARG A 314 20.87 19.75 7.05
C ARG A 314 20.82 20.81 5.96
N GLU A 315 21.77 21.75 5.93
CA GLU A 315 21.80 22.88 4.97
C GLU A 315 21.81 22.42 3.50
N ASN A 316 22.47 21.30 3.22
CA ASN A 316 22.64 20.72 1.89
C ASN A 316 21.47 19.84 1.40
N PHE A 317 20.39 19.69 2.18
CA PHE A 317 19.23 18.90 1.77
C PHE A 317 18.16 19.78 1.09
N GLN A 318 17.70 19.33 -0.07
CA GLN A 318 16.60 19.91 -0.84
C GLN A 318 15.63 18.83 -1.30
N TYR A 319 14.37 19.19 -1.51
CA TYR A 319 13.39 18.22 -2.03
C TYR A 319 12.25 18.90 -2.77
N VAL A 320 11.70 18.16 -3.72
CA VAL A 320 10.55 18.57 -4.52
C VAL A 320 9.44 17.54 -4.34
N VAL A 321 8.22 18.00 -4.15
CA VAL A 321 7.01 17.17 -4.18
C VAL A 321 6.23 17.49 -5.45
N VAL A 322 6.13 16.52 -6.36
CA VAL A 322 5.32 16.59 -7.57
C VAL A 322 3.95 16.01 -7.28
N ALA A 323 2.91 16.84 -7.35
CA ALA A 323 1.52 16.45 -7.12
C ALA A 323 0.56 17.45 -7.78
N PRO A 324 -0.59 17.02 -8.33
CA PRO A 324 -1.54 17.92 -8.99
C PRO A 324 -2.11 19.01 -8.09
N ALA A 325 -2.33 18.69 -6.82
CA ALA A 325 -2.74 19.62 -5.79
C ALA A 325 -1.62 19.77 -4.76
N LEU A 326 -1.46 20.97 -4.21
CA LEU A 326 -0.55 21.22 -3.10
C LEU A 326 -0.90 20.25 -1.96
N PRO A 327 -0.02 19.28 -1.62
CA PRO A 327 -0.30 18.38 -0.53
C PRO A 327 -0.38 19.15 0.79
N LEU A 328 -1.08 18.59 1.78
CA LEU A 328 -1.09 19.06 3.17
C LEU A 328 0.30 18.95 3.85
N SER A 329 1.34 18.63 3.09
CA SER A 329 2.70 18.62 3.58
C SER A 329 3.20 20.04 3.80
N THR A 330 4.05 20.16 4.81
CA THR A 330 4.81 21.36 5.16
C THR A 330 5.89 21.69 4.12
N VAL A 331 5.70 21.31 2.85
CA VAL A 331 6.67 21.51 1.76
C VAL A 331 7.02 22.98 1.59
N LEU A 332 6.04 23.86 1.75
CA LEU A 332 6.23 25.31 1.71
C LEU A 332 6.68 25.90 3.07
N ALA A 333 6.75 25.10 4.13
CA ALA A 333 7.24 25.53 5.44
C ALA A 333 8.76 25.45 5.57
N ASP A 334 9.45 24.92 4.55
CA ASP A 334 10.91 24.90 4.46
C ASP A 334 11.34 25.68 3.20
N PRO A 335 12.24 26.67 3.31
CA PRO A 335 12.72 27.42 2.14
C PRO A 335 13.39 26.56 1.06
N ARG A 336 13.79 25.32 1.37
CA ARG A 336 14.39 24.35 0.42
C ARG A 336 13.42 23.26 -0.05
N GLY A 337 12.18 23.28 0.44
CA GLY A 337 11.09 22.48 -0.10
C GLY A 337 10.40 23.18 -1.26
N ARG A 338 10.05 22.42 -2.31
CA ARG A 338 9.30 22.93 -3.47
C ARG A 338 8.13 22.03 -3.81
N TRP A 339 7.00 22.63 -4.15
CA TRP A 339 5.87 21.93 -4.75
C TRP A 339 5.85 22.19 -6.25
N GLN A 340 5.73 21.11 -7.03
CA GLN A 340 5.57 21.17 -8.48
C GLN A 340 4.18 20.65 -8.85
N PRO A 341 3.23 21.51 -9.29
CA PRO A 341 1.99 21.04 -9.86
C PRO A 341 2.25 20.28 -11.16
N VAL A 342 1.52 19.19 -11.36
CA VAL A 342 1.52 18.40 -12.60
C VAL A 342 0.07 18.05 -12.94
N MET A 343 -0.27 17.87 -14.21
CA MET A 343 -1.61 17.39 -14.56
C MET A 343 -1.83 15.95 -14.04
N PRO A 344 -3.04 15.59 -13.57
CA PRO A 344 -3.32 14.24 -13.11
C PRO A 344 -3.01 13.19 -14.19
N GLY A 345 -2.17 12.21 -13.85
CA GLY A 345 -1.82 11.09 -14.73
C GLY A 345 -0.71 11.37 -15.74
N SER A 346 -0.14 12.57 -15.79
CA SER A 346 0.91 12.98 -16.74
C SER A 346 2.32 12.94 -16.16
N ASP A 347 2.55 12.23 -15.05
CA ASP A 347 3.86 12.11 -14.41
C ASP A 347 4.94 11.55 -15.36
N SER A 348 4.57 10.62 -16.25
CA SER A 348 5.46 10.10 -17.29
C SER A 348 5.89 11.17 -18.29
N ALA A 349 5.02 12.12 -18.65
CA ALA A 349 5.40 13.22 -19.54
C ALA A 349 6.43 14.14 -18.89
N LEU A 350 6.29 14.44 -17.60
CA LEU A 350 7.31 15.18 -16.84
C LEU A 350 8.63 14.40 -16.76
N ALA A 351 8.59 13.12 -16.39
CA ALA A 351 9.78 12.28 -16.30
C ALA A 351 10.49 12.14 -17.66
N MET A 352 9.75 11.91 -18.75
CA MET A 352 10.30 11.81 -20.10
C MET A 352 10.85 13.16 -20.61
N GLY A 353 10.24 14.29 -20.24
CA GLY A 353 10.79 15.63 -20.49
C GLY A 353 12.12 15.86 -19.77
N MET A 354 12.24 15.43 -18.51
CA MET A 354 13.51 15.44 -17.78
C MET A 354 14.54 14.52 -18.45
N ILE A 355 14.17 13.28 -18.81
CA ILE A 355 15.05 12.31 -19.49
C ILE A 355 15.55 12.87 -20.81
N ARG A 356 14.68 13.48 -21.63
CA ARG A 356 15.07 14.14 -22.89
C ARG A 356 16.16 15.17 -22.65
N TRP A 357 15.96 16.07 -21.68
CA TRP A 357 16.97 17.08 -21.35
C TRP A 357 18.28 16.46 -20.83
N ILE A 358 18.20 15.42 -19.99
CA ILE A 358 19.38 14.70 -19.48
C ILE A 358 20.18 14.08 -20.63
N MET A 359 19.51 13.50 -21.63
CA MET A 359 20.16 12.92 -22.81
C MET A 359 20.82 13.99 -23.67
N ASP A 360 20.10 15.08 -23.97
CA ASP A 360 20.60 16.18 -24.81
C ASP A 360 21.82 16.88 -24.21
N ASN A 361 21.89 16.95 -22.88
CA ASN A 361 22.97 17.62 -22.15
C ASN A 361 24.01 16.63 -21.59
N GLN A 362 23.91 15.34 -21.93
CA GLN A 362 24.81 14.28 -21.47
C GLN A 362 24.99 14.24 -19.93
N ARG A 363 23.91 14.50 -19.19
CA ARG A 363 23.91 14.57 -17.71
C ARG A 363 23.60 13.22 -17.03
N TYR A 364 23.65 12.12 -17.78
CA TYR A 364 23.54 10.75 -17.25
C TYR A 364 24.91 10.22 -16.81
N ASN A 365 24.91 9.18 -15.97
CA ASN A 365 26.12 8.52 -15.50
C ASN A 365 26.60 7.48 -16.53
N ALA A 366 27.43 7.93 -17.48
CA ALA A 366 27.87 7.11 -18.61
C ALA A 366 28.62 5.83 -18.18
N ASP A 367 29.57 5.96 -17.25
CA ASP A 367 30.39 4.83 -16.79
C ASP A 367 29.56 3.73 -16.13
N TYR A 368 28.56 4.13 -15.33
CA TYR A 368 27.60 3.21 -14.72
C TYR A 368 26.73 2.50 -15.75
N LEU A 369 26.14 3.27 -16.68
CA LEU A 369 25.24 2.73 -17.70
C LEU A 369 25.97 1.79 -18.68
N ALA A 370 27.29 1.91 -18.80
CA ALA A 370 28.12 1.07 -19.66
C ALA A 370 28.34 -0.34 -19.09
N ILE A 371 27.97 -0.61 -17.83
CA ILE A 371 28.14 -1.90 -17.14
C ILE A 371 27.00 -2.86 -17.52
N PRO A 372 27.27 -3.90 -18.33
CA PRO A 372 26.23 -4.72 -18.93
C PRO A 372 25.78 -5.92 -18.09
N GLY A 373 26.41 -6.19 -16.94
CA GLY A 373 26.14 -7.41 -16.20
C GLY A 373 26.78 -7.47 -14.81
N VAL A 374 26.44 -8.53 -14.07
CA VAL A 374 26.87 -8.75 -12.68
C VAL A 374 28.39 -8.85 -12.54
N GLN A 375 29.08 -9.52 -13.48
CA GLN A 375 30.53 -9.67 -13.41
C GLN A 375 31.23 -8.30 -13.57
N ALA A 376 30.80 -7.50 -14.54
CA ALA A 376 31.29 -6.14 -14.76
C ALA A 376 31.01 -5.23 -13.57
N MET A 377 29.81 -5.34 -12.97
CA MET A 377 29.43 -4.61 -11.75
C MET A 377 30.40 -4.90 -10.60
N GLN A 378 30.69 -6.18 -10.35
CA GLN A 378 31.62 -6.59 -9.29
C GLN A 378 33.03 -6.07 -9.53
N GLN A 379 33.52 -6.15 -10.78
CA GLN A 379 34.84 -5.63 -11.15
C GLN A 379 34.95 -4.11 -11.03
N ALA A 380 33.85 -3.39 -11.29
CA ALA A 380 33.77 -1.94 -11.15
C ALA A 380 33.55 -1.47 -9.70
N GLY A 381 33.30 -2.39 -8.75
CA GLY A 381 32.99 -2.05 -7.36
C GLY A 381 31.60 -1.41 -7.18
N GLU A 382 30.69 -1.62 -8.14
CA GLU A 382 29.34 -1.06 -8.13
C GLU A 382 28.35 -1.94 -7.34
N GLN A 383 27.24 -1.33 -6.90
CA GLN A 383 26.18 -2.04 -6.16
C GLN A 383 25.00 -2.47 -7.05
N SER A 384 24.99 -2.02 -8.31
CA SER A 384 23.95 -2.34 -9.29
C SER A 384 24.50 -2.19 -10.72
N TRP A 385 23.72 -2.64 -11.70
CA TRP A 385 24.01 -2.54 -13.14
C TRP A 385 22.71 -2.39 -13.93
N THR A 386 22.79 -2.13 -15.24
CA THR A 386 21.63 -1.91 -16.08
C THR A 386 21.73 -2.65 -17.41
N ASN A 387 20.59 -2.87 -18.07
CA ASN A 387 20.55 -3.37 -19.45
C ASN A 387 20.69 -2.25 -20.50
N ALA A 388 21.19 -1.07 -20.14
CA ALA A 388 21.27 0.10 -21.02
C ALA A 388 22.08 -0.17 -22.31
N THR A 389 23.06 -1.07 -22.25
CA THR A 389 23.91 -1.44 -23.40
C THR A 389 23.43 -2.67 -24.16
N HIS A 390 22.46 -3.42 -23.61
CA HIS A 390 21.95 -4.66 -24.22
C HIS A 390 21.29 -4.33 -25.55
N LEU A 391 21.64 -5.10 -26.59
CA LEU A 391 21.08 -4.91 -27.91
C LEU A 391 19.67 -5.52 -27.97
N VAL A 392 18.75 -4.79 -28.59
CA VAL A 392 17.39 -5.23 -28.89
C VAL A 392 17.14 -5.19 -30.40
N ILE A 393 16.38 -6.15 -30.89
CA ILE A 393 15.94 -6.20 -32.28
C ILE A 393 14.86 -5.13 -32.48
N ALA A 394 15.15 -4.15 -33.33
CA ALA A 394 14.34 -2.95 -33.49
C ALA A 394 13.36 -3.02 -34.67
N ASP A 395 13.45 -4.04 -35.52
CA ASP A 395 12.51 -4.24 -36.61
C ASP A 395 11.18 -4.83 -36.11
N GLU A 396 10.08 -4.44 -36.76
CA GLU A 396 8.72 -4.93 -36.50
C GLU A 396 8.49 -6.30 -37.16
N LEU A 397 9.31 -7.29 -36.79
CA LEU A 397 9.24 -8.65 -37.31
C LEU A 397 8.38 -9.54 -36.40
N PRO A 398 7.49 -10.37 -36.98
CA PRO A 398 6.78 -11.39 -36.21
C PRO A 398 7.78 -12.22 -35.39
N THR A 399 7.44 -12.49 -34.13
CA THR A 399 8.23 -13.28 -33.18
C THR A 399 9.61 -12.76 -32.79
N LEU A 400 10.10 -11.61 -33.29
CA LEU A 400 11.41 -11.04 -32.90
C LEU A 400 11.33 -9.59 -32.40
N ALA A 401 10.29 -8.84 -32.77
CA ALA A 401 10.15 -7.42 -32.43
C ALA A 401 10.28 -7.18 -30.91
N GLY A 402 11.22 -6.29 -30.54
CA GLY A 402 11.42 -5.87 -29.15
C GLY A 402 12.13 -6.88 -28.25
N GLN A 403 12.58 -8.02 -28.77
CA GLN A 403 13.38 -8.97 -28.01
C GLN A 403 14.83 -8.50 -27.88
N HIS A 404 15.50 -8.94 -26.80
CA HIS A 404 16.95 -8.86 -26.73
C HIS A 404 17.58 -9.68 -27.85
N LEU A 405 18.57 -9.11 -28.53
CA LEU A 405 19.49 -9.90 -29.34
C LEU A 405 20.27 -10.81 -28.38
N THR A 406 20.30 -12.10 -28.67
CA THR A 406 21.01 -13.10 -27.84
C THR A 406 22.02 -13.87 -28.67
N LEU A 407 22.94 -14.60 -28.02
CA LEU A 407 23.90 -15.44 -28.74
C LEU A 407 23.21 -16.49 -29.62
N ARG A 408 22.08 -17.07 -29.17
CA ARG A 408 21.24 -17.98 -29.97
C ARG A 408 20.81 -17.38 -31.32
N HIS A 409 20.58 -16.07 -31.38
CA HIS A 409 20.22 -15.40 -32.62
C HIS A 409 21.41 -15.27 -33.59
N LEU A 410 22.64 -15.28 -33.08
CA LEU A 410 23.88 -15.13 -33.87
C LEU A 410 24.49 -16.47 -34.27
N THR A 411 24.36 -17.49 -33.42
CA THR A 411 24.89 -18.83 -33.64
C THR A 411 23.85 -19.89 -33.29
N PRO A 412 23.67 -20.95 -34.09
CA PRO A 412 22.65 -21.98 -33.84
C PRO A 412 22.75 -22.63 -32.46
N ASP A 413 23.97 -22.85 -31.98
CA ASP A 413 24.27 -23.48 -30.68
C ASP A 413 24.45 -22.46 -29.53
N GLY A 414 24.21 -21.17 -29.78
CA GLY A 414 24.39 -20.11 -28.80
C GLY A 414 23.41 -20.16 -27.63
N GLU A 415 23.81 -19.60 -26.49
CA GLU A 415 22.94 -19.49 -25.31
C GLU A 415 21.90 -18.36 -25.48
N GLU A 416 20.82 -18.39 -24.68
CA GLU A 416 19.85 -17.29 -24.59
C GLU A 416 20.35 -16.14 -23.71
N THR A 417 21.62 -15.75 -23.87
CA THR A 417 22.25 -14.64 -23.15
C THR A 417 22.22 -13.37 -23.99
N PRO A 418 21.89 -12.20 -23.42
CA PRO A 418 21.89 -10.93 -24.16
C PRO A 418 23.26 -10.58 -24.74
N VAL A 419 23.25 -9.93 -25.90
CA VAL A 419 24.45 -9.47 -26.61
C VAL A 419 24.62 -7.96 -26.44
N VAL A 420 25.87 -7.52 -26.34
CA VAL A 420 26.28 -6.12 -26.31
C VAL A 420 27.34 -5.84 -27.37
N LEU A 421 27.58 -4.56 -27.65
CA LEU A 421 28.72 -4.12 -28.46
C LEU A 421 29.83 -3.63 -27.51
N ASN A 422 30.96 -4.32 -27.47
CA ASN A 422 32.09 -3.92 -26.61
C ASN A 422 32.75 -2.62 -27.10
N THR A 423 33.72 -2.11 -26.35
CA THR A 423 34.49 -0.90 -26.71
C THR A 423 35.24 -1.04 -28.03
N ASP A 424 35.67 -2.25 -28.38
CA ASP A 424 36.40 -2.56 -29.62
C ASP A 424 35.49 -2.67 -30.85
N GLY A 425 34.17 -2.69 -30.65
CA GLY A 425 33.17 -2.75 -31.73
C GLY A 425 32.74 -4.17 -32.10
N GLU A 426 32.96 -5.13 -31.21
CA GLU A 426 32.62 -6.54 -31.40
C GLU A 426 31.35 -6.91 -30.64
N LEU A 427 30.54 -7.78 -31.25
CA LEU A 427 29.36 -8.36 -30.61
C LEU A 427 29.82 -9.46 -29.66
N VAL A 428 29.53 -9.29 -28.36
CA VAL A 428 29.96 -10.20 -27.30
C VAL A 428 28.82 -10.48 -26.33
N ASP A 429 28.96 -11.56 -25.56
CA ASP A 429 28.06 -11.87 -24.45
C ASP A 429 28.11 -10.76 -23.39
N ALA A 430 26.94 -10.23 -23.01
CA ALA A 430 26.81 -9.20 -21.97
C ALA A 430 27.43 -9.63 -20.63
N SER A 431 27.39 -10.92 -20.29
CA SER A 431 27.88 -11.46 -19.02
C SER A 431 29.40 -11.40 -18.88
N THR A 432 30.14 -11.42 -19.99
CA THR A 432 31.61 -11.41 -20.01
C THR A 432 32.20 -10.05 -20.37
N CYS A 433 31.37 -9.14 -20.88
CA CYS A 433 31.79 -7.80 -21.29
C CYS A 433 31.98 -6.89 -20.07
N ARG A 434 33.16 -6.27 -19.94
CA ARG A 434 33.47 -5.34 -18.84
C ARG A 434 32.79 -3.98 -19.00
N GLN A 435 32.82 -3.43 -20.21
CA GLN A 435 32.18 -2.17 -20.58
C GLN A 435 31.68 -2.23 -22.02
N ALA A 436 30.46 -1.77 -22.24
CA ALA A 436 29.81 -1.80 -23.54
C ALA A 436 29.41 -0.38 -24.01
N ARG A 437 29.28 -0.22 -25.34
CA ARG A 437 28.91 1.05 -25.96
C ARG A 437 27.45 1.38 -25.66
N LEU A 438 27.22 2.60 -25.16
CA LEU A 438 25.91 3.08 -24.73
C LEU A 438 24.92 3.27 -25.87
N PHE A 439 25.35 3.88 -26.98
CA PHE A 439 24.50 4.19 -28.11
C PHE A 439 24.92 3.35 -29.31
N VAL A 440 24.07 2.39 -29.67
CA VAL A 440 24.30 1.50 -30.81
C VAL A 440 23.08 1.56 -31.70
N THR A 441 23.31 1.69 -33.00
CA THR A 441 22.35 1.38 -34.06
C THR A 441 23.14 0.80 -35.21
N GLN A 442 22.96 -0.49 -35.47
CA GLN A 442 23.65 -1.15 -36.58
C GLN A 442 22.85 -2.33 -37.10
N TYR A 443 23.26 -2.83 -38.27
CA TYR A 443 22.72 -4.07 -38.80
C TYR A 443 23.50 -5.27 -38.28
N VAL A 444 22.78 -6.35 -38.03
CA VAL A 444 23.32 -7.65 -37.65
C VAL A 444 22.68 -8.72 -38.54
N THR A 445 23.48 -9.66 -39.00
CA THR A 445 22.99 -10.84 -39.70
C THR A 445 22.81 -11.95 -38.67
N LEU A 446 21.60 -12.50 -38.58
CA LEU A 446 21.25 -13.61 -37.71
C LEU A 446 21.76 -14.94 -38.28
N ALA A 447 21.74 -16.00 -37.47
CA ALA A 447 22.17 -17.34 -37.85
C ALA A 447 21.40 -17.92 -39.04
N ASP A 448 20.14 -17.50 -39.24
CA ASP A 448 19.28 -17.91 -40.36
C ASP A 448 19.52 -17.07 -41.64
N GLY A 449 20.46 -16.13 -41.60
CA GLY A 449 20.79 -15.21 -42.70
C GLY A 449 19.91 -13.96 -42.77
N GLN A 450 18.90 -13.82 -41.90
CA GLN A 450 18.09 -12.61 -41.84
C GLN A 450 18.93 -11.43 -41.34
N ARG A 451 18.82 -10.28 -42.01
CA ARG A 451 19.47 -9.05 -41.58
C ARG A 451 18.49 -8.20 -40.78
N VAL A 452 18.85 -7.88 -39.55
CA VAL A 452 18.04 -7.10 -38.62
C VAL A 452 18.76 -5.84 -38.16
N THR A 453 18.00 -4.80 -37.85
CA THR A 453 18.44 -3.58 -37.18
C THR A 453 18.44 -3.82 -35.68
N VAL A 454 19.58 -3.62 -35.03
CA VAL A 454 19.68 -3.70 -33.56
C VAL A 454 20.06 -2.36 -32.97
N LYS A 455 19.52 -2.08 -31.78
CA LYS A 455 19.82 -0.87 -31.02
C LYS A 455 20.11 -1.20 -29.56
N SER A 456 20.98 -0.45 -28.90
CA SER A 456 21.13 -0.59 -27.45
C SER A 456 19.88 -0.10 -26.71
N GLY A 457 19.65 -0.61 -25.49
CA GLY A 457 18.54 -0.17 -24.62
C GLY A 457 18.52 1.35 -24.41
N LEU A 458 19.69 1.98 -24.19
CA LEU A 458 19.79 3.42 -23.99
C LEU A 458 19.49 4.21 -25.26
N GLN A 459 19.88 3.69 -26.44
CA GLN A 459 19.50 4.29 -27.72
C GLN A 459 17.98 4.28 -27.89
N ARG A 460 17.30 3.19 -27.51
CA ARG A 460 15.83 3.12 -27.54
C ARG A 460 15.19 4.09 -26.56
N LEU A 461 15.73 4.23 -25.35
CA LEU A 461 15.25 5.19 -24.37
C LEU A 461 15.41 6.63 -24.88
N LYS A 462 16.57 6.96 -25.47
CA LYS A 462 16.82 8.25 -26.11
C LYS A 462 15.74 8.50 -27.15
N GLU A 463 15.63 7.65 -28.17
CA GLU A 463 14.63 7.77 -29.25
C GLU A 463 13.20 7.90 -28.74
N ALA A 464 12.84 7.18 -27.67
CA ALA A 464 11.53 7.32 -27.03
C ALA A 464 11.33 8.70 -26.41
N ALA A 465 12.35 9.25 -25.74
CA ALA A 465 12.33 10.60 -25.22
C ALA A 465 12.31 11.67 -26.33
N GLU A 466 12.91 11.40 -27.49
CA GLU A 466 12.93 12.30 -28.66
C GLU A 466 11.63 12.34 -29.45
N LYS A 467 10.66 11.45 -29.17
CA LYS A 467 9.36 11.43 -29.86
C LYS A 467 8.58 12.74 -29.71
N LEU A 468 8.78 13.44 -28.60
CA LEU A 468 8.15 14.72 -28.32
C LEU A 468 9.22 15.77 -28.02
N SER A 469 8.97 17.00 -28.44
CA SER A 469 9.77 18.14 -28.02
C SER A 469 9.54 18.45 -26.54
N LEU A 470 10.46 19.22 -25.94
CA LEU A 470 10.30 19.66 -24.55
C LEU A 470 9.02 20.50 -24.37
N ALA A 471 8.67 21.33 -25.35
CA ALA A 471 7.42 22.07 -25.39
C ALA A 471 6.17 21.16 -25.36
N GLN A 472 6.19 20.05 -26.12
CA GLN A 472 5.10 19.08 -26.10
C GLN A 472 5.00 18.33 -24.77
N TYR A 473 6.13 17.97 -24.14
CA TYR A 473 6.10 17.41 -22.79
C TYR A 473 5.54 18.42 -21.77
N SER A 474 5.97 19.68 -21.85
CA SER A 474 5.47 20.79 -21.03
C SER A 474 3.95 20.93 -21.17
N GLU A 475 3.44 20.95 -22.40
CA GLU A 475 1.99 20.97 -22.66
C GLU A 475 1.27 19.76 -22.05
N GLN A 476 1.79 18.54 -22.26
CA GLN A 476 1.17 17.31 -21.76
C GLN A 476 1.17 17.15 -20.25
N CYS A 477 2.15 17.73 -19.54
CA CYS A 477 2.24 17.64 -18.09
C CYS A 477 1.80 18.90 -17.34
N GLY A 478 1.58 20.00 -18.07
CA GLY A 478 1.24 21.30 -17.49
C GLY A 478 2.38 21.95 -16.71
N VAL A 479 3.61 21.46 -16.83
CA VAL A 479 4.80 22.02 -16.19
C VAL A 479 5.58 22.84 -17.22
N PRO A 480 5.82 24.15 -16.97
CA PRO A 480 6.59 24.98 -17.89
C PRO A 480 7.97 24.39 -18.21
N GLU A 481 8.42 24.50 -19.46
CA GLU A 481 9.72 23.98 -19.91
C GLU A 481 10.88 24.36 -18.98
N ALA A 482 10.94 25.63 -18.55
CA ALA A 482 11.95 26.12 -17.63
C ALA A 482 11.99 25.36 -16.29
N GLN A 483 10.82 24.90 -15.79
CA GLN A 483 10.75 24.11 -14.56
C GLN A 483 11.16 22.66 -14.80
N ILE A 484 10.81 22.07 -15.95
CA ILE A 484 11.30 20.73 -16.33
C ILE A 484 12.84 20.73 -16.38
N ILE A 485 13.42 21.74 -17.04
CA ILE A 485 14.87 21.94 -17.13
C ILE A 485 15.48 22.10 -15.75
N ALA A 486 14.96 23.03 -14.94
CA ALA A 486 15.48 23.27 -13.60
C ALA A 486 15.44 22.02 -12.71
N LEU A 487 14.37 21.22 -12.80
CA LEU A 487 14.26 19.96 -12.08
C LEU A 487 15.29 18.93 -12.55
N ALA A 488 15.47 18.77 -13.85
CA ALA A 488 16.45 17.84 -14.41
C ALA A 488 17.90 18.26 -14.08
N GLU A 489 18.19 19.55 -14.16
CA GLU A 489 19.50 20.13 -13.83
C GLU A 489 19.84 19.94 -12.36
N THR A 490 18.91 20.31 -11.46
CA THR A 490 19.07 20.15 -10.00
C THR A 490 19.21 18.68 -9.63
N PHE A 491 18.35 17.82 -10.19
CA PHE A 491 18.41 16.38 -9.93
C PHE A 491 19.79 15.81 -10.30
N THR A 492 20.31 16.16 -11.47
CA THR A 492 21.60 15.65 -11.95
C THR A 492 22.81 16.37 -11.35
N SER A 493 22.68 17.54 -10.73
CA SER A 493 23.83 18.25 -10.11
C SER A 493 24.27 17.60 -8.80
N HIS A 494 23.38 16.86 -8.12
CA HIS A 494 23.71 16.09 -6.91
C HIS A 494 24.28 14.69 -7.21
N GLY A 495 24.42 14.33 -8.49
CA GLY A 495 24.94 13.04 -8.91
C GLY A 495 24.21 11.88 -8.24
N ARG A 496 24.96 10.96 -7.62
CA ARG A 496 24.41 9.76 -6.96
C ARG A 496 23.78 10.01 -5.58
N LYS A 497 23.82 11.25 -5.06
CA LYS A 497 23.15 11.65 -3.82
C LYS A 497 21.78 12.31 -4.05
N ALA A 498 21.27 12.23 -5.28
CA ALA A 498 19.88 12.49 -5.59
C ALA A 498 19.06 11.21 -5.50
N ALA A 499 17.76 11.32 -5.23
CA ALA A 499 16.82 10.20 -5.18
C ALA A 499 15.47 10.57 -5.77
N VAL A 500 14.89 9.69 -6.59
CA VAL A 500 13.51 9.81 -7.07
C VAL A 500 12.65 8.75 -6.40
N ILE A 501 11.59 9.17 -5.72
CA ILE A 501 10.72 8.32 -4.91
C ILE A 501 9.28 8.47 -5.40
N SER A 502 8.57 7.36 -5.51
CA SER A 502 7.15 7.37 -5.85
C SER A 502 6.36 6.36 -5.02
N HIS A 503 5.02 6.49 -5.02
CA HIS A 503 4.12 5.57 -4.33
C HIS A 503 2.66 5.71 -4.84
N GLY A 504 1.70 5.92 -3.94
CA GLY A 504 0.26 5.75 -4.20
C GLY A 504 -0.37 6.72 -5.21
N GLY A 505 0.26 7.85 -5.50
CA GLY A 505 -0.20 8.78 -6.55
C GLY A 505 -0.01 8.23 -7.97
N MET A 506 0.71 7.12 -8.13
CA MET A 506 0.82 6.41 -9.41
C MET A 506 -0.29 5.37 -9.61
N MET A 507 -1.31 5.33 -8.77
CA MET A 507 -2.42 4.37 -8.89
C MET A 507 -3.49 4.84 -9.89
N ALA A 508 -3.07 5.00 -11.15
CA ALA A 508 -3.90 5.36 -12.30
C ALA A 508 -3.86 4.26 -13.38
N GLY A 509 -4.70 4.37 -14.41
CA GLY A 509 -4.75 3.39 -15.51
C GLY A 509 -3.42 3.21 -16.26
N ASN A 510 -2.59 4.25 -16.32
CA ASN A 510 -1.22 4.23 -16.86
C ASN A 510 -0.13 4.15 -15.78
N GLY A 511 -0.50 3.78 -14.55
CA GLY A 511 0.39 3.80 -13.38
C GLY A 511 1.67 2.96 -13.51
N PHE A 512 1.60 1.86 -14.27
CA PHE A 512 2.77 1.06 -14.63
C PHE A 512 3.82 1.90 -15.36
N TYR A 513 3.42 2.60 -16.44
CA TYR A 513 4.32 3.41 -17.26
C TYR A 513 4.82 4.65 -16.51
N ASN A 514 3.97 5.26 -15.68
CA ASN A 514 4.39 6.37 -14.83
C ASN A 514 5.48 5.92 -13.84
N ALA A 515 5.26 4.83 -13.10
CA ALA A 515 6.27 4.33 -12.18
C ALA A 515 7.55 3.88 -12.88
N TRP A 516 7.44 3.21 -14.03
CA TRP A 516 8.59 2.76 -14.81
C TRP A 516 9.46 3.93 -15.29
N SER A 517 8.86 4.96 -15.89
CA SER A 517 9.57 6.16 -16.36
C SER A 517 10.15 7.00 -15.21
N VAL A 518 9.43 7.17 -14.11
CA VAL A 518 9.92 7.89 -12.92
C VAL A 518 11.12 7.17 -12.29
N MET A 519 11.05 5.84 -12.15
CA MET A 519 12.16 5.07 -11.58
C MET A 519 13.38 5.05 -12.52
N MET A 520 13.20 5.20 -13.83
CA MET A 520 14.29 5.30 -14.82
C MET A 520 15.29 6.42 -14.47
N LEU A 521 14.82 7.53 -13.89
CA LEU A 521 15.67 8.64 -13.46
C LEU A 521 16.75 8.20 -12.46
N ASN A 522 16.42 7.31 -11.52
CA ASN A 522 17.38 6.73 -10.57
C ASN A 522 18.47 5.91 -11.30
N ALA A 523 18.06 5.09 -12.27
CA ALA A 523 19.00 4.30 -13.07
C ALA A 523 19.94 5.19 -13.90
N LEU A 524 19.45 6.30 -14.46
CA LEU A 524 20.27 7.21 -15.26
C LEU A 524 21.41 7.87 -14.49
N ILE A 525 21.27 8.08 -13.19
CA ILE A 525 22.35 8.64 -12.34
C ILE A 525 23.16 7.57 -11.60
N GLY A 526 22.67 6.32 -11.57
CA GLY A 526 23.33 5.19 -10.93
C GLY A 526 23.34 5.27 -9.40
N ASN A 527 22.22 5.66 -8.78
CA ASN A 527 22.10 5.86 -7.32
C ASN A 527 21.53 4.64 -6.56
N LEU A 528 21.33 3.51 -7.23
CA LEU A 528 20.68 2.35 -6.64
C LEU A 528 21.60 1.63 -5.64
N SER A 529 21.12 1.46 -4.42
CA SER A 529 21.80 0.82 -3.28
C SER A 529 23.11 1.49 -2.85
N LEU A 530 23.20 2.82 -3.01
CA LEU A 530 24.34 3.64 -2.59
C LEU A 530 23.95 4.61 -1.48
N SER A 531 24.94 5.01 -0.67
CA SER A 531 24.76 6.07 0.34
C SER A 531 24.35 7.38 -0.34
N GLY A 532 23.30 8.01 0.19
CA GLY A 532 22.66 9.20 -0.36
C GLY A 532 21.75 8.96 -1.57
N GLY A 533 21.76 7.74 -2.13
CA GLY A 533 20.89 7.34 -3.22
C GLY A 533 19.58 6.72 -2.71
N VAL A 534 19.19 5.59 -3.31
CA VAL A 534 17.99 4.87 -2.92
C VAL A 534 18.28 3.42 -2.53
N PHE A 535 17.64 2.94 -1.48
CA PHE A 535 17.69 1.54 -1.10
C PHE A 535 16.75 0.71 -1.99
N VAL A 536 17.30 -0.28 -2.70
CA VAL A 536 16.53 -1.26 -3.45
C VAL A 536 16.29 -2.49 -2.58
N GLY A 537 15.06 -2.68 -2.13
CA GLY A 537 14.70 -3.79 -1.25
C GLY A 537 15.13 -3.59 0.20
N GLY A 538 15.27 -4.70 0.94
CA GLY A 538 15.59 -4.75 2.36
C GLY A 538 15.31 -6.13 2.96
N GLY A 539 15.91 -6.42 4.11
CA GLY A 539 15.64 -7.66 4.85
C GLY A 539 14.17 -7.72 5.27
N LYS A 540 13.53 -8.87 5.04
CA LYS A 540 12.20 -9.17 5.57
C LYS A 540 12.35 -10.14 6.73
N PHE A 541 11.80 -9.80 7.88
CA PHE A 541 11.53 -10.80 8.91
C PHE A 541 10.22 -11.50 8.55
N ASN A 542 10.31 -12.65 7.89
CA ASN A 542 9.14 -13.48 7.63
C ASN A 542 8.80 -14.19 8.95
N GLY A 543 7.95 -13.58 9.77
CA GLY A 543 7.56 -14.09 11.10
C GLY A 543 6.73 -15.38 11.11
N VAL A 544 6.78 -16.16 10.02
CA VAL A 544 6.08 -17.42 9.84
C VAL A 544 7.10 -18.45 9.38
N SER A 545 7.62 -19.19 10.33
CA SER A 545 8.52 -20.32 10.10
C SER A 545 8.01 -21.52 10.90
N ASP A 546 8.49 -22.71 10.55
CA ASP A 546 8.30 -23.87 11.42
C ASP A 546 8.92 -23.55 12.78
N GLY A 547 8.14 -23.79 13.84
CA GLY A 547 8.53 -23.56 15.20
C GLY A 547 8.48 -24.85 16.01
N PRO A 548 9.01 -24.86 17.24
CA PRO A 548 9.06 -26.06 18.07
C PRO A 548 7.68 -26.62 18.45
N ARG A 549 6.62 -25.80 18.32
CA ARG A 549 5.23 -26.20 18.62
C ARG A 549 4.37 -26.47 17.39
N TYR A 550 4.63 -25.77 16.28
CA TYR A 550 3.77 -25.80 15.10
C TYR A 550 4.60 -25.80 13.81
N ASN A 551 4.29 -26.72 12.92
CA ASN A 551 4.79 -26.69 11.54
C ASN A 551 3.92 -25.72 10.75
N MET A 552 4.44 -24.52 10.51
CA MET A 552 3.76 -23.42 9.82
C MET A 552 3.88 -23.53 8.29
N ASN A 553 4.97 -24.10 7.79
CA ASN A 553 5.22 -24.25 6.36
C ASN A 553 4.63 -25.53 5.78
N SER A 554 4.63 -26.63 6.55
CA SER A 554 4.16 -27.94 6.09
C SER A 554 3.20 -28.58 7.08
N PHE A 555 2.25 -29.36 6.58
CA PHE A 555 1.29 -30.12 7.39
C PHE A 555 0.70 -31.29 6.60
N ALA A 556 0.22 -32.31 7.31
CA ALA A 556 -0.44 -33.46 6.69
C ALA A 556 -1.68 -33.01 5.90
N GLY A 557 -1.83 -33.51 4.67
CA GLY A 557 -2.93 -33.11 3.78
C GLY A 557 -2.75 -31.74 3.13
N LYS A 558 -1.56 -31.13 3.19
CA LYS A 558 -1.27 -29.87 2.47
C LYS A 558 -1.48 -30.04 0.97
N VAL A 559 -2.35 -29.22 0.40
CA VAL A 559 -2.66 -29.14 -1.03
C VAL A 559 -1.83 -28.05 -1.69
N LYS A 560 -1.50 -28.25 -2.98
CA LYS A 560 -0.97 -27.22 -3.87
C LYS A 560 -2.10 -26.79 -4.82
N PRO A 561 -2.56 -25.52 -4.77
CA PRO A 561 -3.59 -25.03 -5.69
C PRO A 561 -3.20 -25.23 -7.15
N SER A 562 -4.18 -25.64 -7.96
CA SER A 562 -4.02 -25.89 -9.40
C SER A 562 -5.14 -25.25 -10.21
N GLY A 563 -4.96 -25.19 -11.53
CA GLY A 563 -5.90 -24.57 -12.45
C GLY A 563 -5.77 -23.05 -12.57
N LEU A 564 -6.73 -22.47 -13.28
CA LEU A 564 -6.81 -21.07 -13.64
C LEU A 564 -7.38 -20.23 -12.49
N SER A 565 -6.72 -19.11 -12.15
CA SER A 565 -7.31 -18.11 -11.27
C SER A 565 -8.52 -17.46 -11.95
N ILE A 566 -9.58 -17.17 -11.20
CA ILE A 566 -10.78 -16.53 -11.76
C ILE A 566 -10.49 -15.13 -12.33
N ALA A 567 -9.41 -14.46 -11.90
CA ALA A 567 -8.95 -13.20 -12.47
C ALA A 567 -7.98 -13.38 -13.67
N ARG A 568 -7.74 -14.61 -14.15
CA ARG A 568 -6.84 -14.93 -15.28
C ARG A 568 -5.43 -14.32 -15.12
N SER A 569 -5.00 -14.26 -13.86
CA SER A 569 -3.74 -13.65 -13.43
C SER A 569 -2.56 -14.60 -13.64
N LYS A 570 -1.40 -14.06 -14.02
CA LYS A 570 -0.17 -14.79 -14.36
C LYS A 570 -0.40 -15.85 -15.45
N THR A 571 -1.22 -15.55 -16.45
CA THR A 571 -1.51 -16.47 -17.56
C THR A 571 -1.72 -15.68 -18.85
N ALA A 572 -1.04 -16.09 -19.92
CA ALA A 572 -1.25 -15.55 -21.26
C ALA A 572 -2.53 -16.13 -21.86
N TYR A 573 -3.28 -15.30 -22.61
CA TYR A 573 -4.55 -15.71 -23.20
C TYR A 573 -4.36 -16.83 -24.23
N GLU A 574 -3.26 -16.80 -24.96
CA GLU A 574 -2.87 -17.72 -26.01
C GLU A 574 -2.65 -19.14 -25.50
N ALA A 575 -2.40 -19.30 -24.19
CA ALA A 575 -2.31 -20.60 -23.53
C ALA A 575 -3.68 -21.16 -23.10
N SER A 576 -4.77 -20.41 -23.26
CA SER A 576 -6.10 -20.79 -22.79
C SER A 576 -6.80 -21.78 -23.73
N GLU A 577 -7.73 -22.56 -23.16
CA GLU A 577 -8.67 -23.38 -23.95
C GLU A 577 -9.54 -22.51 -24.86
N GLU A 578 -10.00 -21.34 -24.39
CA GLU A 578 -10.78 -20.40 -25.22
C GLU A 578 -10.05 -20.01 -26.51
N TYR A 579 -8.75 -19.71 -26.43
CA TYR A 579 -7.94 -19.39 -27.60
C TYR A 579 -7.87 -20.57 -28.57
N ARG A 580 -7.55 -21.77 -28.04
CA ARG A 580 -7.44 -23.00 -28.85
C ARG A 580 -8.77 -23.38 -29.50
N ASP A 581 -9.87 -23.28 -28.77
CA ASP A 581 -11.21 -23.63 -29.25
C ASP A 581 -11.68 -22.69 -30.35
N LYS A 582 -11.41 -21.37 -30.23
CA LYS A 582 -11.70 -20.41 -31.30
C LYS A 582 -10.92 -20.72 -32.57
N ILE A 583 -9.61 -21.00 -32.47
CA ILE A 583 -8.79 -21.40 -33.62
C ILE A 583 -9.31 -22.69 -34.26
N ALA A 584 -9.57 -23.73 -33.46
CA ALA A 584 -10.08 -25.01 -33.95
C ALA A 584 -11.46 -24.86 -34.62
N GLY A 585 -12.28 -23.92 -34.13
CA GLY A 585 -13.57 -23.58 -34.71
C GLY A 585 -13.52 -22.64 -35.92
N GLY A 586 -12.33 -22.26 -36.42
CA GLY A 586 -12.16 -21.33 -37.54
C GLY A 586 -12.57 -19.89 -37.22
N GLN A 587 -12.66 -19.52 -35.94
CA GLN A 587 -13.00 -18.18 -35.47
C GLN A 587 -11.73 -17.37 -35.20
N SER A 588 -11.84 -16.03 -35.28
CA SER A 588 -10.77 -15.17 -34.76
C SER A 588 -10.58 -15.45 -33.26
N PRO A 589 -9.36 -15.75 -32.79
CA PRO A 589 -9.12 -15.94 -31.37
C PRO A 589 -9.29 -14.63 -30.58
N TYR A 590 -9.23 -13.47 -31.25
CA TYR A 590 -9.34 -12.15 -30.64
C TYR A 590 -10.67 -11.45 -30.97
N PRO A 591 -11.21 -10.63 -30.04
CA PRO A 591 -10.72 -10.44 -28.66
C PRO A 591 -11.06 -11.63 -27.74
N ALA A 592 -10.34 -11.75 -26.62
CA ALA A 592 -10.74 -12.62 -25.50
C ALA A 592 -12.05 -12.13 -24.89
N LYS A 593 -12.82 -13.02 -24.25
CA LYS A 593 -14.10 -12.65 -23.59
C LYS A 593 -13.94 -11.64 -22.45
N ALA A 594 -12.83 -11.69 -21.71
CA ALA A 594 -12.45 -10.67 -20.74
C ALA A 594 -10.91 -10.50 -20.73
N PRO A 595 -10.38 -9.43 -20.11
CA PRO A 595 -8.93 -9.21 -20.03
C PRO A 595 -8.17 -10.35 -19.34
N TRP A 596 -6.98 -10.66 -19.86
CA TRP A 596 -6.01 -11.59 -19.29
C TRP A 596 -4.76 -10.83 -18.85
N TYR A 597 -4.14 -11.27 -17.75
CA TYR A 597 -3.04 -10.53 -17.12
C TYR A 597 -1.79 -11.41 -17.01
N PRO A 598 -0.92 -11.42 -18.03
CA PRO A 598 0.16 -12.41 -18.13
C PRO A 598 1.22 -12.31 -17.04
N PHE A 599 1.46 -11.12 -16.48
CA PHE A 599 2.52 -10.90 -15.48
C PHE A 599 2.01 -10.43 -14.12
N VAL A 600 0.73 -10.11 -13.96
CA VAL A 600 0.16 -9.54 -12.73
C VAL A 600 -0.59 -10.61 -11.94
N ALA A 601 -0.41 -10.65 -10.62
CA ALA A 601 -1.07 -11.59 -9.72
C ALA A 601 -2.05 -10.92 -8.76
N GLY A 602 -3.14 -11.61 -8.40
CA GLY A 602 -3.95 -11.29 -7.22
C GLY A 602 -4.87 -10.07 -7.35
N GLN A 603 -5.32 -9.75 -8.58
CA GLN A 603 -6.14 -8.57 -8.87
C GLN A 603 -7.53 -8.63 -8.24
N LEU A 604 -7.68 -8.11 -7.01
CA LEU A 604 -8.97 -8.12 -6.31
C LEU A 604 -10.11 -7.47 -7.12
N THR A 605 -9.80 -6.38 -7.83
CA THR A 605 -10.75 -5.71 -8.72
C THR A 605 -11.35 -6.65 -9.75
N GLU A 606 -10.53 -7.57 -10.27
CA GLU A 606 -10.96 -8.56 -11.25
C GLU A 606 -11.48 -9.85 -10.63
N LEU A 607 -11.01 -10.25 -9.45
CA LEU A 607 -11.51 -11.44 -8.77
C LEU A 607 -13.01 -11.31 -8.48
N LEU A 608 -13.45 -10.16 -7.94
CA LEU A 608 -14.85 -9.96 -7.58
C LEU A 608 -15.76 -9.77 -8.81
N THR A 609 -15.35 -8.97 -9.79
CA THR A 609 -16.15 -8.79 -11.01
C THR A 609 -16.27 -10.11 -11.79
N SER A 610 -15.18 -10.85 -11.92
CA SER A 610 -15.18 -12.17 -12.59
C SER A 610 -16.04 -13.19 -11.85
N ALA A 611 -16.01 -13.17 -10.50
CA ALA A 611 -16.89 -14.00 -9.68
C ALA A 611 -18.36 -13.73 -9.96
N LEU A 612 -18.75 -12.45 -10.02
CA LEU A 612 -20.13 -12.03 -10.23
C LEU A 612 -20.61 -12.22 -11.68
N GLU A 613 -19.71 -12.20 -12.66
CA GLU A 613 -20.01 -12.56 -14.05
C GLU A 613 -19.97 -14.06 -14.33
N GLY A 614 -19.36 -14.85 -13.46
CA GLY A 614 -19.20 -16.29 -13.63
C GLY A 614 -18.26 -16.69 -14.76
N TYR A 615 -17.29 -15.83 -15.11
CA TYR A 615 -16.27 -16.11 -16.14
C TYR A 615 -14.86 -16.05 -15.53
N PRO A 616 -13.97 -17.02 -15.80
CA PRO A 616 -14.16 -18.20 -16.66
C PRO A 616 -15.10 -19.27 -16.09
N TYR A 617 -15.37 -19.24 -14.79
CA TYR A 617 -16.29 -20.16 -14.11
C TYR A 617 -17.00 -19.46 -12.93
N PRO A 618 -18.16 -19.97 -12.48
CA PRO A 618 -18.88 -19.39 -11.34
C PRO A 618 -18.22 -19.70 -10.00
N LEU A 619 -18.24 -18.73 -9.08
CA LEU A 619 -17.92 -18.98 -7.68
C LEU A 619 -19.18 -19.35 -6.89
N LYS A 620 -18.97 -20.07 -5.79
CA LYS A 620 -20.02 -20.50 -4.86
C LYS A 620 -19.94 -19.78 -3.52
N ALA A 621 -18.73 -19.46 -3.07
CA ALA A 621 -18.51 -18.80 -1.79
C ALA A 621 -17.43 -17.72 -1.86
N TRP A 622 -17.60 -16.70 -1.04
CA TRP A 622 -16.59 -15.68 -0.76
C TRP A 622 -16.42 -15.49 0.74
N ILE A 623 -15.19 -15.61 1.22
CA ILE A 623 -14.78 -15.21 2.57
C ILE A 623 -13.96 -13.93 2.45
N SER A 624 -14.42 -12.86 3.07
CA SER A 624 -13.73 -11.57 3.11
C SER A 624 -13.27 -11.24 4.51
N ASN A 625 -11.99 -10.98 4.71
CA ASN A 625 -11.43 -10.57 5.99
C ASN A 625 -10.87 -9.14 5.93
N MET A 626 -11.31 -8.29 6.86
CA MET A 626 -10.85 -6.91 7.03
C MET A 626 -10.87 -6.07 5.74
N SER A 627 -11.82 -6.34 4.84
CA SER A 627 -11.78 -5.83 3.47
C SER A 627 -13.03 -5.01 3.15
N ASN A 628 -12.84 -3.93 2.38
CA ASN A 628 -13.93 -3.08 1.92
C ASN A 628 -13.75 -2.64 0.46
N PRO A 629 -13.78 -3.59 -0.50
CA PRO A 629 -13.54 -3.29 -1.91
C PRO A 629 -14.55 -2.29 -2.51
N PHE A 630 -15.81 -2.25 -2.05
CA PHE A 630 -16.80 -1.29 -2.59
C PHE A 630 -16.53 0.16 -2.21
N TYR A 631 -15.85 0.40 -1.09
CA TYR A 631 -15.31 1.71 -0.75
C TYR A 631 -13.91 1.94 -1.35
N GLY A 632 -13.04 0.92 -1.27
CA GLY A 632 -11.62 1.04 -1.57
C GLY A 632 -11.25 1.00 -3.05
N VAL A 633 -12.13 0.50 -3.91
CA VAL A 633 -11.88 0.39 -5.36
C VAL A 633 -12.77 1.38 -6.11
N PRO A 634 -12.19 2.38 -6.79
CA PRO A 634 -12.95 3.34 -7.60
C PRO A 634 -13.83 2.64 -8.63
N GLY A 635 -15.11 3.05 -8.70
CA GLY A 635 -16.08 2.56 -9.70
C GLY A 635 -16.65 1.16 -9.45
N LEU A 636 -16.04 0.34 -8.58
CA LEU A 636 -16.45 -1.05 -8.37
C LEU A 636 -17.89 -1.18 -7.88
N ARG A 637 -18.30 -0.32 -6.95
CA ARG A 637 -19.66 -0.31 -6.41
C ARG A 637 -20.72 -0.22 -7.51
N ALA A 638 -20.53 0.70 -8.47
CA ALA A 638 -21.47 0.94 -9.57
C ALA A 638 -21.66 -0.27 -10.50
N VAL A 639 -20.65 -1.14 -10.62
CA VAL A 639 -20.68 -2.28 -11.57
C VAL A 639 -20.95 -3.63 -10.90
N ALA A 640 -20.79 -3.72 -9.58
CA ALA A 640 -20.81 -4.99 -8.84
C ALA A 640 -21.83 -5.06 -7.70
N GLU A 641 -22.30 -3.93 -7.12
CA GLU A 641 -23.18 -3.96 -5.94
C GLU A 641 -24.51 -4.69 -6.21
N GLU A 642 -25.22 -4.31 -7.27
CA GLU A 642 -26.50 -4.96 -7.62
C GLU A 642 -26.32 -6.43 -8.01
N LYS A 643 -25.17 -6.79 -8.58
CA LYS A 643 -24.85 -8.19 -8.90
C LYS A 643 -24.57 -9.00 -7.65
N LEU A 644 -23.92 -8.42 -6.64
CA LEU A 644 -23.65 -9.09 -5.36
C LEU A 644 -24.92 -9.30 -4.54
N LYS A 645 -25.90 -8.39 -4.65
CA LYS A 645 -27.23 -8.55 -4.04
C LYS A 645 -28.01 -9.74 -4.60
N ASP A 646 -27.69 -10.21 -5.80
CA ASP A 646 -28.29 -11.42 -6.38
C ASP A 646 -27.56 -12.68 -5.88
N PRO A 647 -28.15 -13.46 -4.94
CA PRO A 647 -27.50 -14.64 -4.39
C PRO A 647 -27.24 -15.73 -5.45
N ARG A 648 -27.89 -15.69 -6.62
CA ARG A 648 -27.64 -16.66 -7.69
C ARG A 648 -26.26 -16.48 -8.34
N ARG A 649 -25.67 -15.28 -8.23
CA ARG A 649 -24.34 -14.97 -8.80
C ARG A 649 -23.20 -15.35 -7.86
N LEU A 650 -23.42 -15.21 -6.55
CA LEU A 650 -22.49 -15.62 -5.51
C LEU A 650 -23.30 -16.11 -4.30
N PRO A 651 -23.59 -17.43 -4.19
CA PRO A 651 -24.51 -17.99 -3.20
C PRO A 651 -24.19 -17.73 -1.73
N LEU A 652 -22.91 -17.71 -1.36
CA LEU A 652 -22.48 -17.54 0.03
C LEU A 652 -21.42 -16.45 0.16
N PHE A 653 -21.68 -15.45 1.00
CA PHE A 653 -20.74 -14.38 1.33
C PHE A 653 -20.59 -14.24 2.85
N ILE A 654 -19.38 -14.50 3.35
CA ILE A 654 -19.01 -14.40 4.77
C ILE A 654 -18.01 -13.25 4.91
N ALA A 655 -18.32 -12.29 5.78
CA ALA A 655 -17.43 -11.20 6.13
C ALA A 655 -16.87 -11.39 7.54
N ILE A 656 -15.57 -11.13 7.73
CA ILE A 656 -14.87 -11.20 9.01
C ILE A 656 -14.33 -9.81 9.29
N ASP A 657 -15.07 -9.04 10.09
CA ASP A 657 -14.81 -7.62 10.33
C ASP A 657 -15.15 -7.22 11.78
N ALA A 658 -14.43 -6.23 12.28
CA ALA A 658 -14.72 -5.63 13.59
C ALA A 658 -15.87 -4.62 13.56
N PHE A 659 -16.13 -4.05 12.39
CA PHE A 659 -17.15 -3.03 12.15
C PHE A 659 -17.85 -3.31 10.83
N MET A 660 -19.15 -3.04 10.79
CA MET A 660 -19.90 -3.15 9.55
C MET A 660 -19.50 -2.01 8.60
N ASN A 661 -18.99 -2.37 7.42
CA ASN A 661 -18.65 -1.45 6.34
C ASN A 661 -19.58 -1.64 5.12
N GLU A 662 -19.41 -0.85 4.06
CA GLU A 662 -20.27 -0.87 2.86
C GLU A 662 -20.29 -2.23 2.16
N THR A 663 -19.18 -2.97 2.18
CA THR A 663 -19.11 -4.33 1.61
C THR A 663 -19.71 -5.34 2.59
N THR A 664 -19.33 -5.31 3.87
CA THR A 664 -19.84 -6.20 4.93
C THR A 664 -21.36 -6.13 5.06
N ALA A 665 -21.97 -4.97 4.81
CA ALA A 665 -23.42 -4.78 4.84
C ALA A 665 -24.19 -5.64 3.81
N LEU A 666 -23.48 -6.22 2.83
CA LEU A 666 -24.04 -7.10 1.79
C LEU A 666 -23.74 -8.59 2.04
N ALA A 667 -23.10 -8.92 3.16
CA ALA A 667 -22.80 -10.30 3.53
C ALA A 667 -24.06 -11.09 3.93
N ASP A 668 -23.93 -12.41 3.90
CA ASP A 668 -24.91 -13.31 4.50
C ASP A 668 -24.61 -13.55 5.98
N TYR A 669 -23.33 -13.72 6.30
CA TYR A 669 -22.81 -13.90 7.64
C TYR A 669 -21.73 -12.87 7.95
N ILE A 670 -21.72 -12.38 9.19
CA ILE A 670 -20.65 -11.54 9.70
C ILE A 670 -20.05 -12.20 10.94
N VAL A 671 -18.74 -12.41 10.91
CA VAL A 671 -17.93 -12.92 12.02
C VAL A 671 -17.22 -11.74 12.68
N PRO A 672 -17.38 -11.53 14.00
CA PRO A 672 -16.72 -10.43 14.70
C PRO A 672 -15.19 -10.66 14.75
N ASP A 673 -14.42 -9.68 14.27
CA ASP A 673 -12.95 -9.69 14.37
C ASP A 673 -12.44 -9.00 15.65
N THR A 674 -11.25 -9.39 16.12
CA THR A 674 -10.70 -8.94 17.41
C THR A 674 -10.18 -7.50 17.43
N HIS A 675 -10.17 -6.79 16.29
CA HIS A 675 -9.67 -5.42 16.11
C HIS A 675 -8.49 -5.07 17.02
N ASN A 676 -7.28 -5.16 16.47
CA ASN A 676 -5.95 -5.08 17.10
C ASN A 676 -5.33 -6.44 17.36
#